data_AF-A0A6A8Q3C1-F1
#
_entry.id   AF-A0A6A8Q3C1-F1
#
_cell.length_a   1.000
_cell.length_b   1.000
_cell.length_c   1.000
_cell.angle_alpha   90.00
_cell.angle_beta   90.00
_cell.angle_gamma   90.00
#
_symmetry.space_group_name_H-M   'P 1'
#
loop_
_entity.id
_entity.type
_entity.pdbx_description
1 polymer ?
#
loop_
_entity_poly.entity_id
_entity_poly.type
_entity_poly.pdbx_seq_one_letter_code
_entity_poly.pdbx_strand_id
1 'polypeptide(L)'
;MKKLLLILVGIGISTTVHAQYKDFSKLFKFYKITNDTIEGINLNRNRIVLDVNERLKIVPQNDSLLAMIKRGTSGMSEQERQKFKQDRKQILSLLQHIERQLYISKRLLEISKKFNSRSIIYNKQGCSESGAEQICEEYTKLVNEFGEYAKDRREILTKYFETEGLSGNELRRKVGGLEPRRGDYSKLRDFANSKVTEITKKLDSETESIARDSSGFKFRMKAELIQKGSQIPIHLPGYDEYEYGTPKVINKISFQFSEEEKKKLREDYKFYQDLATTVKDIGEHNVEMKRRASELVHLIDSTLKALPDYVNNQLKDLVEMSRTDLNALSDSLDHDFNEVDATTLKNIKDQIVTITDSISSVESRTEALYDKLKTVSINDWVSDTEDDPVNALFSIVDNANTIAGGTVAEVRSLRSVIENDIIKGLENLRTEISKQAPTISEELFALLEKNVDDYLKGIEQKAKYILVKDNPLVDLYTLINTQNQKITNADVDPPALDNKEILSKPLGDLLPTELNLINTNRKPGDYIRVSVEIRQKEKIWYEHSENMLVQKLGWYTDVSAGLVFVSNTDLNYPNSERFAPLPVATFLFRYQTAKYNVSSFSVGFHTISLNQDPNVPVELGVGGNIHVIGDVLQFGYGVNLHAKDTPTYWYFGLGVLDILQKVRGQ
;
A
#
# COMPACT_ATOMS: atom_id res chain seq x y z
N MET A 1 6.44 36.63 10.97
CA MET A 1 6.44 36.44 9.50
C MET A 1 7.83 36.19 8.93
N LYS A 2 8.80 37.15 8.95
CA LYS A 2 10.17 36.91 8.42
C LYS A 2 10.88 35.67 9.00
N LYS A 3 10.60 35.31 10.26
CA LYS A 3 11.17 34.12 10.94
C LYS A 3 10.49 32.78 10.57
N LEU A 4 9.24 32.80 10.07
CA LEU A 4 8.50 31.61 9.60
C LEU A 4 8.93 31.25 8.16
N LEU A 5 9.23 32.27 7.35
CA LEU A 5 9.65 32.14 5.96
C LEU A 5 10.95 31.34 5.80
N LEU A 6 11.91 31.50 6.72
CA LEU A 6 13.21 30.81 6.68
C LEU A 6 13.11 29.30 7.01
N ILE A 7 12.18 28.91 7.88
CA ILE A 7 11.92 27.51 8.22
C ILE A 7 11.24 26.81 7.05
N LEU A 8 10.29 27.48 6.38
CA LEU A 8 9.64 26.99 5.16
C LEU A 8 10.62 26.83 3.99
N VAL A 9 11.64 27.68 3.87
CA VAL A 9 12.72 27.52 2.87
C VAL A 9 13.54 26.26 3.14
N GLY A 10 13.84 25.93 4.40
CA GLY A 10 14.55 24.69 4.76
C GLY A 10 13.75 23.42 4.44
N ILE A 11 12.44 23.43 4.71
CA ILE A 11 11.53 22.32 4.37
C ILE A 11 11.42 22.18 2.83
N GLY A 12 11.30 23.30 2.11
CA GLY A 12 11.22 23.36 0.66
C GLY A 12 12.47 22.84 -0.04
N ILE A 13 13.67 23.14 0.47
CA ILE A 13 14.91 22.59 -0.09
C ILE A 13 14.95 21.05 0.06
N SER A 14 14.47 20.50 1.17
CA SER A 14 14.51 19.06 1.44
C SER A 14 13.49 18.23 0.64
N THR A 15 12.31 18.77 0.33
CA THR A 15 11.31 18.12 -0.55
C THR A 15 11.72 18.23 -2.02
N THR A 16 12.30 19.35 -2.43
CA THR A 16 12.79 19.55 -3.80
C THR A 16 13.95 18.62 -4.13
N VAL A 17 14.86 18.41 -3.16
CA VAL A 17 15.96 17.45 -3.29
C VAL A 17 15.42 16.02 -3.45
N HIS A 18 14.43 15.59 -2.67
CA HIS A 18 13.86 14.24 -2.80
C HIS A 18 13.03 14.03 -4.08
N ALA A 19 12.28 15.06 -4.53
CA ALA A 19 11.49 15.02 -5.76
C ALA A 19 12.37 15.04 -7.03
N GLN A 20 13.58 15.58 -6.96
CA GLN A 20 14.52 15.59 -8.09
C GLN A 20 15.16 14.22 -8.37
N TYR A 21 15.15 13.28 -7.43
CA TYR A 21 15.82 11.97 -7.57
C TYR A 21 14.98 10.84 -8.16
N LYS A 22 13.66 11.01 -8.29
CA LYS A 22 12.75 9.94 -8.75
C LYS A 22 12.36 10.04 -10.23
N ASP A 23 12.75 11.10 -10.91
CA ASP A 23 12.25 11.39 -12.25
C ASP A 23 13.24 10.89 -13.31
N PHE A 24 13.03 9.64 -13.73
CA PHE A 24 13.83 8.97 -14.77
C PHE A 24 13.92 9.78 -16.08
N SER A 25 12.90 10.61 -16.35
CA SER A 25 12.84 11.51 -17.51
C SER A 25 13.92 12.58 -17.53
N LYS A 26 14.51 12.88 -16.37
CA LYS A 26 15.61 13.84 -16.26
C LYS A 26 16.98 13.18 -16.50
N LEU A 27 17.06 11.86 -16.31
CA LEU A 27 18.29 11.09 -16.48
C LEU A 27 18.44 10.57 -17.90
N PHE A 28 17.33 10.27 -18.57
CA PHE A 28 17.31 9.76 -19.94
C PHE A 28 16.28 10.51 -20.77
N LYS A 29 16.67 10.87 -22.00
CA LYS A 29 15.72 11.30 -23.02
C LYS A 29 15.40 10.11 -23.91
N PHE A 30 14.12 9.82 -24.02
CA PHE A 30 13.61 8.78 -24.89
C PHE A 30 13.08 9.43 -26.17
N TYR A 31 13.46 8.84 -27.30
CA TYR A 31 13.01 9.26 -28.60
C TYR A 31 12.44 8.06 -29.33
N LYS A 32 11.25 8.25 -29.90
CA LYS A 32 10.63 7.32 -30.82
C LYS A 32 11.14 7.60 -32.22
N ILE A 33 11.53 6.57 -32.95
CA ILE A 33 11.92 6.66 -34.35
C ILE A 33 10.91 5.89 -35.20
N THR A 34 10.17 6.61 -36.04
CA THR A 34 9.18 6.05 -36.99
C THR A 34 9.51 6.59 -38.38
N ASN A 35 9.81 5.71 -39.34
CA ASN A 35 10.18 6.09 -40.71
C ASN A 35 11.25 7.20 -40.75
N ASP A 36 12.31 7.04 -39.93
CA ASP A 36 13.43 8.00 -39.76
C ASP A 36 13.08 9.37 -39.16
N THR A 37 11.81 9.59 -38.79
CA THR A 37 11.38 10.75 -38.00
C THR A 37 11.64 10.49 -36.52
N ILE A 38 12.27 11.44 -35.83
CA ILE A 38 12.60 11.35 -34.40
C ILE A 38 11.62 12.22 -33.59
N GLU A 39 10.85 11.61 -32.71
CA GLU A 39 9.89 12.31 -31.82
C GLU A 39 10.28 12.10 -30.35
N GLY A 40 10.30 13.17 -29.55
CA GLY A 40 10.61 13.09 -28.12
C GLY A 40 9.44 12.49 -27.32
N ILE A 41 9.72 11.51 -26.47
CA ILE A 41 8.72 10.90 -25.59
C ILE A 41 8.71 11.66 -24.26
N ASN A 42 7.54 12.18 -23.87
CA ASN A 42 7.35 12.81 -22.57
C ASN A 42 6.93 11.75 -21.54
N LEU A 43 7.86 11.40 -20.63
CA LEU A 43 7.62 10.35 -19.62
C LEU A 43 6.73 10.80 -18.45
N ASN A 44 6.26 12.06 -18.39
CA ASN A 44 5.33 12.50 -17.34
C ASN A 44 3.91 11.90 -17.46
N ARG A 45 3.70 10.89 -18.31
CA ARG A 45 2.44 10.16 -18.46
C ARG A 45 2.62 8.75 -17.91
N ASN A 46 1.67 8.30 -17.09
CA ASN A 46 1.73 7.06 -16.31
C ASN A 46 1.99 5.75 -17.09
N ARG A 47 2.02 5.75 -18.44
CA ARG A 47 2.43 4.62 -19.29
C ARG A 47 3.04 5.11 -20.59
N ILE A 48 4.26 4.65 -20.90
CA ILE A 48 4.86 4.81 -22.23
C ILE A 48 4.35 3.68 -23.11
N VAL A 49 3.85 4.03 -24.29
CA VAL A 49 3.35 3.07 -25.28
C VAL A 49 4.25 3.12 -26.50
N LEU A 50 4.75 1.95 -26.92
CA LEU A 50 5.59 1.79 -28.10
C LEU A 50 4.84 0.98 -29.16
N ASP A 51 4.89 1.44 -30.41
CA ASP A 51 4.41 0.63 -31.53
C ASP A 51 5.33 -0.58 -31.75
N VAL A 52 4.77 -1.71 -32.14
CA VAL A 52 5.51 -2.89 -32.54
C VAL A 52 6.55 -2.63 -33.65
N ASN A 53 6.36 -1.60 -34.48
CA ASN A 53 7.22 -1.23 -35.61
C ASN A 53 8.19 -0.08 -35.30
N GLU A 54 8.20 0.44 -34.07
CA GLU A 54 9.05 1.56 -33.69
C GLU A 54 10.45 1.12 -33.25
N ARG A 55 11.40 2.03 -33.42
CA ARG A 55 12.71 1.95 -32.78
C ARG A 55 12.75 2.96 -31.64
N LEU A 56 13.28 2.54 -30.49
CA LEU A 56 13.38 3.40 -29.32
C LEU A 56 14.84 3.82 -29.15
N LYS A 57 15.11 5.11 -29.29
CA LYS A 57 16.42 5.69 -29.01
C LYS A 57 16.47 6.22 -27.58
N ILE A 58 17.45 5.78 -26.82
CA ILE A 58 17.67 6.12 -25.43
C ILE A 58 18.95 6.96 -25.37
N VAL A 59 18.83 8.20 -24.87
CA VAL A 59 19.95 9.13 -24.77
C VAL A 59 20.22 9.45 -23.30
N PRO A 60 21.28 8.88 -22.70
CA PRO A 60 21.71 9.24 -21.36
C PRO A 60 22.01 10.74 -21.25
N GLN A 61 21.57 11.38 -20.17
CA GLN A 61 21.91 12.77 -19.86
C GLN A 61 23.08 12.76 -18.86
N ASN A 62 24.31 12.71 -19.35
CA ASN A 62 25.52 12.54 -18.53
C ASN A 62 25.62 13.59 -17.41
N ASP A 63 25.30 14.85 -17.69
CA ASP A 63 25.30 15.92 -16.67
C ASP A 63 24.27 15.68 -15.56
N SER A 64 23.09 15.16 -15.91
CA SER A 64 22.04 14.81 -14.93
C SER A 64 22.45 13.60 -14.10
N LEU A 65 23.04 12.57 -14.71
CA LEU A 65 23.54 11.38 -14.02
C LEU A 65 24.70 11.74 -13.08
N LEU A 66 25.63 12.58 -13.53
CA LEU A 66 26.72 13.10 -12.70
C LEU A 66 26.20 14.01 -11.59
N ALA A 67 25.23 14.88 -11.86
CA ALA A 67 24.61 15.71 -10.83
C ALA A 67 23.86 14.86 -9.79
N MET A 68 23.20 13.77 -10.21
CA MET A 68 22.56 12.83 -9.31
C MET A 68 23.56 12.12 -8.41
N ILE A 69 24.65 11.61 -8.97
CA ILE A 69 25.72 10.94 -8.22
C ILE A 69 26.39 11.91 -7.26
N LYS A 70 26.71 13.12 -7.72
CA LYS A 70 27.25 14.19 -6.88
C LYS A 70 26.33 14.42 -5.69
N ARG A 71 25.03 14.61 -5.91
CA ARG A 71 24.10 14.94 -4.81
C ARG A 71 23.61 13.72 -3.99
N GLY A 72 24.09 12.50 -4.29
CA GLY A 72 23.57 11.26 -3.75
C GLY A 72 24.12 10.88 -2.37
N THR A 73 23.24 10.74 -1.38
CA THR A 73 23.50 10.08 -0.08
C THR A 73 23.73 8.56 -0.17
N SER A 74 23.84 7.99 -1.37
CA SER A 74 23.93 6.55 -1.60
C SER A 74 25.28 5.95 -1.20
N GLY A 75 26.27 6.78 -0.85
CA GLY A 75 27.57 6.34 -0.33
C GLY A 75 27.55 5.87 1.10
N MET A 76 26.66 6.45 1.90
CA MET A 76 26.43 6.08 3.28
C MET A 76 26.17 4.58 3.39
N SER A 77 26.82 3.94 4.36
CA SER A 77 26.45 2.61 4.85
C SER A 77 24.98 2.61 5.28
N GLU A 78 24.33 1.44 5.32
CA GLU A 78 22.93 1.36 5.75
C GLU A 78 22.75 1.93 7.16
N GLN A 79 23.73 1.75 8.05
CA GLN A 79 23.75 2.36 9.37
C GLN A 79 23.81 3.90 9.33
N GLU A 80 24.67 4.48 8.49
CA GLU A 80 24.75 5.93 8.31
C GLU A 80 23.46 6.49 7.68
N ARG A 81 22.85 5.77 6.72
CA ARG A 81 21.55 6.15 6.15
C ARG A 81 20.43 6.11 7.18
N GLN A 82 20.40 5.07 8.03
CA GLN A 82 19.40 4.97 9.10
C GLN A 82 19.59 6.07 10.14
N LYS A 83 20.83 6.31 10.57
CA LYS A 83 21.16 7.44 11.46
C LYS A 83 20.76 8.77 10.83
N PHE A 84 21.09 9.00 9.56
CA PHE A 84 20.73 10.21 8.84
C PHE A 84 19.20 10.38 8.71
N LYS A 85 18.46 9.31 8.36
CA LYS A 85 16.99 9.33 8.32
C LYS A 85 16.41 9.65 9.70
N GLN A 86 16.99 9.09 10.77
CA GLN A 86 16.57 9.34 12.14
C GLN A 86 16.85 10.78 12.57
N ASP A 87 18.06 11.29 12.35
CA ASP A 87 18.45 12.68 12.64
C ASP A 87 17.55 13.66 11.89
N ARG A 88 17.30 13.41 10.60
CA ARG A 88 16.40 14.22 9.77
C ARG A 88 14.96 14.18 10.31
N LYS A 89 14.45 13.01 10.67
CA LYS A 89 13.10 12.85 11.23
C LYS A 89 12.95 13.61 12.55
N GLN A 90 13.94 13.51 13.43
CA GLN A 90 13.96 14.20 14.72
C GLN A 90 14.04 15.73 14.54
N ILE A 91 14.88 16.23 13.64
CA ILE A 91 14.98 17.67 13.34
C ILE A 91 13.69 18.21 12.71
N LEU A 92 13.10 17.50 11.75
CA LEU A 92 11.83 17.90 11.14
C LEU A 92 10.69 17.92 12.16
N SER A 93 10.62 16.91 13.02
CA SER A 93 9.65 16.86 14.11
C SER A 93 9.84 18.04 15.07
N LEU A 94 11.09 18.36 15.45
CA LEU A 94 11.40 19.51 16.28
C LEU A 94 10.96 20.84 15.64
N LEU A 95 11.22 21.02 14.34
CA LEU A 95 10.80 22.22 13.60
C LEU A 95 9.27 22.37 13.53
N GLN A 96 8.54 21.27 13.29
CA GLN A 96 7.08 21.26 13.31
C GLN A 96 6.51 21.63 14.68
N HIS A 97 7.10 21.12 15.76
CA HIS A 97 6.68 21.46 17.13
C HIS A 97 6.94 22.94 17.43
N ILE A 98 8.08 23.49 17.01
CA ILE A 98 8.39 24.92 17.14
C ILE A 98 7.38 25.77 16.37
N GLU A 99 7.05 25.39 15.14
CA GLU A 99 6.06 26.09 14.32
C GLU A 99 4.69 26.12 14.99
N ARG A 100 4.22 24.97 15.49
CA ARG A 100 2.92 24.86 16.18
C ARG A 100 2.89 25.67 17.48
N GLN A 101 3.98 25.67 18.25
CA GLN A 101 4.08 26.52 19.44
C GLN A 101 4.06 28.01 19.13
N LEU A 102 4.77 28.45 18.09
CA LEU A 102 4.76 29.84 17.67
C LEU A 102 3.36 30.27 17.19
N TYR A 103 2.64 29.38 16.52
CA TYR A 103 1.24 29.58 16.16
C TYR A 103 0.35 29.75 17.39
N ILE A 104 0.45 28.85 18.37
CA ILE A 104 -0.32 28.93 19.64
C ILE A 104 0.03 30.21 20.41
N SER A 105 1.31 30.56 20.52
CA SER A 105 1.74 31.81 21.17
C SER A 105 1.17 33.06 20.49
N LYS A 106 1.11 33.06 19.16
CA LYS A 106 0.48 34.14 18.39
C LYS A 106 -1.02 34.23 18.70
N ARG A 107 -1.74 33.11 18.71
CA ARG A 107 -3.16 33.02 19.08
C ARG A 107 -3.41 33.52 20.50
N LEU A 108 -2.61 33.09 21.47
CA LEU A 108 -2.70 33.55 22.86
C LEU A 108 -2.48 35.08 22.97
N LEU A 109 -1.54 35.63 22.22
CA LEU A 109 -1.31 37.09 22.17
C LEU A 109 -2.48 37.84 21.52
N GLU A 110 -3.10 37.26 20.48
CA GLU A 110 -4.31 37.84 19.86
C GLU A 110 -5.49 37.81 20.82
N ILE A 111 -5.68 36.72 21.56
CA ILE A 111 -6.71 36.59 22.60
C ILE A 111 -6.44 37.58 23.74
N SER A 112 -5.21 37.71 24.23
CA SER A 112 -4.89 38.66 25.30
C SER A 112 -5.13 40.11 24.87
N LYS A 113 -4.84 40.44 23.61
CA LYS A 113 -5.17 41.76 23.04
C LYS A 113 -6.67 41.99 22.97
N LYS A 114 -7.46 40.98 22.54
CA LYS A 114 -8.92 41.04 22.57
C LYS A 114 -9.41 41.25 24.00
N PHE A 115 -8.85 40.54 24.97
CA PHE A 115 -9.18 40.67 26.39
C PHE A 115 -8.91 42.08 26.92
N ASN A 116 -7.72 42.64 26.64
CA ASN A 116 -7.39 44.01 27.04
C ASN A 116 -8.31 45.04 26.37
N SER A 117 -8.56 44.91 25.07
CA SER A 117 -9.45 45.83 24.34
C SER A 117 -10.90 45.75 24.82
N ARG A 118 -11.39 44.55 25.18
CA ARG A 118 -12.73 44.32 25.71
C ARG A 118 -12.86 44.69 27.17
N SER A 119 -11.83 44.53 28.02
CA SER A 119 -11.88 44.98 29.42
C SER A 119 -12.13 46.49 29.54
N ILE A 120 -11.61 47.26 28.57
CA ILE A 120 -11.85 48.71 28.44
C ILE A 120 -13.31 49.01 28.03
N ILE A 121 -13.95 48.12 27.27
CA ILE A 121 -15.35 48.22 26.81
C ILE A 121 -16.33 47.67 27.87
N TYR A 122 -15.95 46.62 28.61
CA TYR A 122 -16.70 46.01 29.71
C TYR A 122 -16.98 47.02 30.82
N ASN A 123 -16.02 47.89 31.13
CA ASN A 123 -16.21 49.00 32.05
C ASN A 123 -17.15 50.11 31.53
N LYS A 124 -17.58 50.07 30.26
CA LYS A 124 -18.37 51.14 29.63
C LYS A 124 -19.76 50.73 29.12
N GLN A 125 -20.02 49.47 28.74
CA GLN A 125 -21.23 49.16 27.94
C GLN A 125 -21.96 47.82 28.20
N GLY A 126 -21.66 47.08 29.28
CA GLY A 126 -22.51 45.94 29.68
C GLY A 126 -22.69 44.84 28.61
N CYS A 127 -21.60 44.21 28.19
CA CYS A 127 -21.66 43.02 27.33
C CYS A 127 -22.11 41.76 28.10
N SER A 128 -22.80 40.85 27.41
CA SER A 128 -23.30 39.58 27.94
C SER A 128 -22.17 38.63 28.37
N GLU A 129 -22.38 37.92 29.48
CA GLU A 129 -21.43 36.96 30.09
C GLU A 129 -20.93 35.87 29.10
N SER A 130 -21.76 35.46 28.15
CA SER A 130 -21.46 34.41 27.17
C SER A 130 -20.22 34.69 26.29
N GLY A 131 -19.92 35.95 26.01
CA GLY A 131 -18.78 36.34 25.17
C GLY A 131 -17.44 36.31 25.91
N ALA A 132 -17.44 36.39 27.23
CA ALA A 132 -16.24 36.25 28.05
C ALA A 132 -15.92 34.78 28.31
N GLU A 133 -16.94 33.96 28.56
CA GLU A 133 -16.82 32.53 28.81
C GLU A 133 -16.16 31.80 27.62
N GLN A 134 -16.63 32.04 26.40
CA GLN A 134 -16.04 31.44 25.19
C GLN A 134 -14.55 31.82 24.98
N ILE A 135 -14.17 33.04 25.35
CA ILE A 135 -12.77 33.49 25.26
C ILE A 135 -11.90 32.82 26.33
N CYS A 136 -12.42 32.64 27.54
CA CYS A 136 -11.74 31.93 28.62
C CYS A 136 -11.55 30.44 28.29
N GLU A 137 -12.55 29.79 27.67
CA GLU A 137 -12.42 28.41 27.17
C GLU A 137 -11.37 28.30 26.07
N GLU A 138 -11.39 29.16 25.05
CA GLU A 138 -10.38 29.16 23.97
C GLU A 138 -8.97 29.41 24.53
N TYR A 139 -8.85 30.33 25.49
CA TYR A 139 -7.57 30.61 26.16
C TYR A 139 -7.06 29.38 26.94
N THR A 140 -7.90 28.75 27.75
CA THR A 140 -7.54 27.57 28.56
C THR A 140 -7.10 26.41 27.67
N LYS A 141 -7.84 26.16 26.59
CA LYS A 141 -7.48 25.15 25.60
C LYS A 141 -6.10 25.41 24.99
N LEU A 142 -5.83 26.64 24.55
CA LEU A 142 -4.55 27.00 23.94
C LEU A 142 -3.39 26.96 24.93
N VAL A 143 -3.62 27.27 26.21
CA VAL A 143 -2.60 27.13 27.27
C VAL A 143 -2.26 25.66 27.50
N ASN A 144 -3.27 24.78 27.56
CA ASN A 144 -3.06 23.33 27.70
C ASN A 144 -2.29 22.77 26.50
N GLU A 145 -2.72 23.09 25.27
CA GLU A 145 -2.00 22.70 24.06
C GLU A 145 -0.55 23.20 24.09
N PHE A 146 -0.31 24.46 24.49
CA PHE A 146 1.06 25.00 24.60
C PHE A 146 1.93 24.20 25.58
N GLY A 147 1.35 23.77 26.71
CA GLY A 147 1.99 22.92 27.71
C GLY A 147 2.38 21.55 27.17
N GLU A 148 1.48 20.89 26.44
CA GLU A 148 1.75 19.59 25.80
C GLU A 148 2.89 19.70 24.78
N TYR A 149 2.87 20.69 23.87
CA TYR A 149 3.97 20.87 22.92
C TYR A 149 5.30 21.18 23.60
N ALA A 150 5.29 21.82 24.78
CA ALA A 150 6.51 22.11 25.52
C ALA A 150 7.12 20.83 26.09
N LYS A 151 6.27 19.91 26.57
CA LYS A 151 6.65 18.57 27.04
C LYS A 151 7.19 17.73 25.88
N ASP A 152 6.48 17.68 24.75
CA ASP A 152 6.89 16.90 23.57
C ASP A 152 8.22 17.38 23.01
N ARG A 153 8.42 18.71 22.91
CA ARG A 153 9.71 19.27 22.50
C ARG A 153 10.84 18.83 23.44
N ARG A 154 10.62 18.88 24.75
CA ARG A 154 11.62 18.45 25.74
C ARG A 154 11.96 16.98 25.53
N GLU A 155 10.97 16.13 25.28
CA GLU A 155 11.16 14.72 24.99
C GLU A 155 11.97 14.50 23.70
N ILE A 156 11.65 15.20 22.62
CA ILE A 156 12.38 15.14 21.34
C ILE A 156 13.84 15.55 21.52
N LEU A 157 14.10 16.67 22.22
CA LEU A 157 15.47 17.13 22.50
C LEU A 157 16.22 16.13 23.38
N THR A 158 15.54 15.53 24.36
CA THR A 158 16.12 14.52 25.24
C THR A 158 16.55 13.31 24.43
N LYS A 159 15.64 12.73 23.63
CA LYS A 159 15.94 11.59 22.74
C LYS A 159 17.06 11.89 21.75
N TYR A 160 17.08 13.09 21.17
CA TYR A 160 18.14 13.52 20.25
C TYR A 160 19.53 13.54 20.93
N PHE A 161 19.62 14.13 22.13
CA PHE A 161 20.90 14.22 22.83
C PHE A 161 21.33 12.87 23.43
N GLU A 162 20.40 12.01 23.82
CA GLU A 162 20.68 10.62 24.19
C GLU A 162 21.30 9.84 23.02
N THR A 163 20.80 10.03 21.79
CA THR A 163 21.41 9.42 20.59
C THR A 163 22.79 9.98 20.25
N GLU A 164 23.12 11.18 20.73
CA GLU A 164 24.46 11.78 20.66
C GLU A 164 25.35 11.37 21.85
N GLY A 165 24.88 10.46 22.73
CA GLY A 165 25.64 9.91 23.86
C GLY A 165 25.61 10.75 25.14
N LEU A 166 24.79 11.80 25.21
CA LEU A 166 24.64 12.60 26.43
C LEU A 166 23.73 11.89 27.43
N SER A 167 24.09 11.92 28.71
CA SER A 167 23.29 11.34 29.79
C SER A 167 23.30 12.21 31.06
N GLY A 168 22.39 11.90 31.98
CA GLY A 168 22.35 12.49 33.33
C GLY A 168 22.28 14.03 33.36
N ASN A 169 23.18 14.65 34.12
CA ASN A 169 23.20 16.10 34.33
C ASN A 169 23.58 16.88 33.07
N GLU A 170 24.41 16.30 32.19
CA GLU A 170 24.83 16.97 30.97
C GLU A 170 23.68 17.09 29.98
N LEU A 171 22.90 16.02 29.84
CA LEU A 171 21.66 15.98 29.07
C LEU A 171 20.66 17.04 29.58
N ARG A 172 20.38 17.05 30.88
CA ARG A 172 19.47 18.04 31.50
C ARG A 172 19.93 19.48 31.27
N ARG A 173 21.23 19.73 31.42
CA ARG A 173 21.83 21.06 31.19
C ARG A 173 21.70 21.48 29.73
N LYS A 174 21.92 20.56 28.78
CA LYS A 174 21.84 20.85 27.34
C LYS A 174 20.40 21.10 26.90
N VAL A 175 19.46 20.23 27.30
CA VAL A 175 18.03 20.37 27.02
C VAL A 175 17.49 21.66 27.65
N GLY A 176 17.72 21.87 28.95
CA GLY A 176 17.27 23.08 29.66
C GLY A 176 17.93 24.38 29.16
N GLY A 177 19.12 24.29 28.55
CA GLY A 177 19.78 25.42 27.90
C GLY A 177 19.11 25.85 26.58
N LEU A 178 18.37 24.95 25.94
CA LEU A 178 17.63 25.18 24.69
C LEU A 178 16.14 25.46 24.91
N GLU A 179 15.65 25.32 26.15
CA GLU A 179 14.28 25.66 26.45
C GLU A 179 14.03 27.17 26.32
N PRO A 180 12.93 27.58 25.67
CA PRO A 180 12.60 28.99 25.53
C PRO A 180 12.40 29.62 26.90
N ARG A 181 13.17 30.65 27.22
CA ARG A 181 12.93 31.47 28.42
C ARG A 181 12.11 32.68 28.01
N ARG A 182 10.92 32.83 28.59
CA ARG A 182 9.99 33.95 28.30
C ARG A 182 9.68 34.11 26.81
N GLY A 183 9.54 33.00 26.09
CA GLY A 183 9.25 33.01 24.65
C GLY A 183 10.44 33.42 23.76
N ASP A 184 11.66 33.50 24.28
CA ASP A 184 12.85 33.63 23.44
C ASP A 184 13.29 32.27 22.89
N TYR A 185 13.09 32.09 21.59
CA TYR A 185 13.47 30.88 20.84
C TYR A 185 14.84 31.01 20.14
N SER A 186 15.61 32.07 20.39
CA SER A 186 16.90 32.33 19.73
C SER A 186 17.84 31.13 19.80
N LYS A 187 18.08 30.59 20.99
CA LYS A 187 18.97 29.44 21.22
C LYS A 187 18.52 28.17 20.50
N LEU A 188 17.22 27.88 20.55
CA LEU A 188 16.65 26.70 19.89
C LEU A 188 16.76 26.81 18.36
N ARG A 189 16.50 28.01 17.82
CA ARG A 189 16.67 28.30 16.40
C ARG A 189 18.13 28.18 15.98
N ASP A 190 19.05 28.76 16.74
CA ASP A 190 20.46 28.76 16.40
C ASP A 190 21.03 27.33 16.46
N PHE A 191 20.55 26.50 17.40
CA PHE A 191 20.80 25.06 17.45
C PHE A 191 20.28 24.34 16.19
N ALA A 192 19.01 24.53 15.82
CA ALA A 192 18.43 23.90 14.64
C ALA A 192 19.17 24.30 13.35
N ASN A 193 19.48 25.59 13.20
CA ASN A 193 20.25 26.11 12.07
C ASN A 193 21.66 25.54 12.01
N SER A 194 22.34 25.43 13.17
CA SER A 194 23.65 24.81 13.26
C SER A 194 23.61 23.34 12.82
N LYS A 195 22.57 22.59 13.21
CA LYS A 195 22.44 21.17 12.82
C LYS A 195 22.09 20.99 11.35
N VAL A 196 21.21 21.83 10.80
CA VAL A 196 20.97 21.86 9.35
C VAL A 196 22.28 22.16 8.61
N THR A 197 23.04 23.16 9.05
CA THR A 197 24.33 23.52 8.42
C THR A 197 25.36 22.39 8.54
N GLU A 198 25.45 21.73 9.69
CA GLU A 198 26.33 20.58 9.90
C GLU A 198 25.99 19.42 8.94
N ILE A 199 24.70 19.09 8.84
CA ILE A 199 24.19 18.06 7.93
C ILE A 199 24.48 18.42 6.48
N THR A 200 24.22 19.67 6.07
CA THR A 200 24.52 20.15 4.71
C THR A 200 26.01 20.06 4.41
N LYS A 201 26.88 20.50 5.32
CA LYS A 201 28.34 20.40 5.12
C LYS A 201 28.83 18.96 5.02
N LYS A 202 28.30 18.03 5.82
CA LYS A 202 28.61 16.60 5.71
C LYS A 202 28.21 16.06 4.34
N LEU A 203 26.99 16.36 3.90
CA LEU A 203 26.50 16.00 2.56
C LEU A 203 27.39 16.57 1.46
N ASP A 204 27.75 17.85 1.53
CA ASP A 204 28.59 18.51 0.53
C ASP A 204 30.00 17.90 0.51
N SER A 205 30.58 17.58 1.67
CA SER A 205 31.90 16.96 1.75
C SER A 205 31.92 15.52 1.21
N GLU A 206 30.87 14.73 1.46
CA GLU A 206 30.72 13.39 0.90
C GLU A 206 30.47 13.46 -0.60
N THR A 207 29.59 14.36 -1.03
CA THR A 207 29.32 14.70 -2.44
C THR A 207 30.62 15.02 -3.17
N GLU A 208 31.48 15.86 -2.59
CA GLU A 208 32.78 16.20 -3.17
C GLU A 208 33.75 15.01 -3.19
N SER A 209 33.76 14.16 -2.16
CA SER A 209 34.60 12.96 -2.14
C SER A 209 34.18 11.96 -3.23
N ILE A 210 32.87 11.76 -3.40
CA ILE A 210 32.26 10.89 -4.43
C ILE A 210 32.53 11.46 -5.82
N ALA A 211 32.47 12.80 -5.97
CA ALA A 211 32.77 13.47 -7.23
C ALA A 211 34.24 13.30 -7.64
N ARG A 212 35.18 13.35 -6.69
CA ARG A 212 36.61 13.14 -6.93
C ARG A 212 36.93 11.69 -7.29
N ASP A 213 36.19 10.73 -6.75
CA ASP A 213 36.30 9.28 -7.03
C ASP A 213 35.42 8.78 -8.19
N SER A 214 34.89 9.70 -9.02
CA SER A 214 33.96 9.39 -10.11
C SER A 214 34.50 8.39 -11.15
N SER A 215 35.82 8.17 -11.20
CA SER A 215 36.49 7.15 -12.04
C SER A 215 36.17 5.70 -11.64
N GLY A 216 35.59 5.46 -10.45
CA GLY A 216 35.24 4.13 -9.97
C GLY A 216 33.80 3.67 -10.30
N PHE A 217 32.97 4.57 -10.82
CA PHE A 217 31.58 4.27 -11.10
C PHE A 217 31.39 3.68 -12.51
N LYS A 218 30.70 2.55 -12.57
CA LYS A 218 30.31 1.87 -13.80
C LYS A 218 28.80 1.90 -13.96
N PHE A 219 28.36 2.15 -15.17
CA PHE A 219 26.99 2.16 -15.60
C PHE A 219 26.67 0.88 -16.37
N ARG A 220 25.53 0.27 -16.08
CA ARG A 220 24.95 -0.85 -16.82
C ARG A 220 23.58 -0.44 -17.30
N MET A 221 23.25 -0.83 -18.52
CA MET A 221 21.90 -0.72 -19.06
C MET A 221 21.53 -2.07 -19.66
N LYS A 222 20.32 -2.53 -19.39
CA LYS A 222 19.75 -3.73 -20.00
C LYS A 222 18.33 -3.45 -20.48
N ALA A 223 17.93 -4.14 -21.54
CA ALA A 223 16.56 -4.13 -22.01
C ALA A 223 16.03 -5.56 -22.07
N GLU A 224 14.79 -5.75 -21.63
CA GLU A 224 14.15 -7.06 -21.52
C GLU A 224 12.72 -6.96 -22.06
N LEU A 225 12.30 -7.89 -22.91
CA LEU A 225 10.91 -8.11 -23.27
C LEU A 225 10.27 -9.00 -22.21
N ILE A 226 9.27 -8.49 -21.52
CA ILE A 226 8.44 -9.22 -20.58
C ILE A 226 7.22 -9.74 -21.34
N GLN A 227 7.21 -11.05 -21.58
CA GLN A 227 6.15 -11.75 -22.31
C GLN A 227 5.67 -12.94 -21.48
N LYS A 228 4.42 -12.88 -20.99
CA LYS A 228 3.78 -13.95 -20.19
C LYS A 228 4.66 -14.45 -19.03
N GLY A 229 5.28 -13.52 -18.29
CA GLY A 229 6.18 -13.82 -17.17
C GLY A 229 7.62 -14.18 -17.56
N SER A 230 7.90 -14.48 -18.84
CA SER A 230 9.26 -14.68 -19.33
C SER A 230 9.96 -13.35 -19.58
N GLN A 231 11.25 -13.26 -19.24
CA GLN A 231 12.11 -12.12 -19.52
C GLN A 231 13.08 -12.50 -20.65
N ILE A 232 12.93 -11.88 -21.81
CA ILE A 232 13.75 -12.15 -23.00
C ILE A 232 14.67 -10.94 -23.21
N PRO A 233 16.02 -11.10 -23.12
CA PRO A 233 16.92 -9.98 -23.30
C PRO A 233 16.83 -9.39 -24.72
N ILE A 234 16.77 -8.07 -24.80
CA ILE A 234 16.77 -7.31 -26.06
C ILE A 234 18.15 -6.69 -26.24
N HIS A 235 18.69 -6.85 -27.45
CA HIS A 235 20.00 -6.30 -27.83
C HIS A 235 20.05 -4.78 -27.65
N LEU A 236 21.09 -4.28 -26.96
CA LEU A 236 21.35 -2.85 -26.72
C LEU A 236 22.76 -2.46 -27.20
N PRO A 237 22.88 -1.97 -28.46
CA PRO A 237 24.17 -1.58 -29.03
C PRO A 237 24.99 -0.70 -28.08
N GLY A 238 26.27 -1.06 -27.91
CA GLY A 238 27.20 -0.40 -26.99
C GLY A 238 27.12 -0.79 -25.51
N TYR A 239 26.09 -1.54 -25.08
CA TYR A 239 25.88 -1.94 -23.67
C TYR A 239 25.92 -3.46 -23.44
N ASP A 240 25.65 -4.26 -24.47
CA ASP A 240 25.79 -5.72 -24.46
C ASP A 240 26.69 -6.25 -25.60
N GLU A 241 27.37 -5.36 -26.31
CA GLU A 241 28.34 -5.66 -27.36
C GLU A 241 29.77 -5.58 -26.84
N TYR A 242 30.52 -6.68 -26.92
CA TYR A 242 31.96 -6.65 -26.69
C TYR A 242 32.65 -5.80 -27.76
N GLU A 243 33.71 -5.07 -27.38
CA GLU A 243 34.51 -4.29 -28.33
C GLU A 243 35.07 -5.20 -29.43
N TYR A 244 34.89 -4.78 -30.68
CA TYR A 244 35.41 -5.46 -31.87
C TYR A 244 36.95 -5.56 -31.75
N GLY A 245 37.46 -6.75 -31.41
CA GLY A 245 38.91 -6.95 -31.24
C GLY A 245 39.33 -8.16 -30.39
N THR A 246 38.46 -8.73 -29.56
CA THR A 246 38.71 -10.01 -28.89
C THR A 246 38.03 -11.15 -29.66
N PRO A 247 38.78 -11.97 -30.43
CA PRO A 247 38.17 -13.01 -31.25
C PRO A 247 37.55 -14.09 -30.36
N LYS A 248 36.23 -14.22 -30.39
CA LYS A 248 35.53 -15.48 -30.10
C LYS A 248 35.14 -16.10 -31.44
N VAL A 249 35.73 -17.25 -31.75
CA VAL A 249 35.44 -18.01 -32.97
C VAL A 249 34.01 -18.53 -32.87
N ILE A 250 33.11 -17.93 -33.64
CA ILE A 250 31.76 -18.49 -33.87
C ILE A 250 31.77 -19.02 -35.30
N ASN A 251 31.75 -20.35 -35.43
CA ASN A 251 31.76 -21.03 -36.71
C ASN A 251 30.45 -20.77 -37.46
N LYS A 252 30.60 -20.35 -38.72
CA LYS A 252 29.54 -19.97 -39.65
C LYS A 252 28.58 -21.14 -39.91
N ILE A 253 27.28 -20.91 -39.73
CA ILE A 253 26.19 -21.86 -40.01
C ILE A 253 25.93 -21.91 -41.52
N SER A 254 25.97 -23.10 -42.10
CA SER A 254 25.28 -23.46 -43.35
C SER A 254 24.28 -24.57 -43.03
N PHE A 255 23.02 -24.39 -43.42
CA PHE A 255 21.91 -25.26 -43.05
C PHE A 255 21.99 -26.65 -43.72
N GLN A 256 22.48 -27.63 -42.96
CA GLN A 256 22.12 -29.05 -43.09
C GLN A 256 22.08 -29.63 -41.68
N PHE A 257 20.92 -30.14 -41.25
CA PHE A 257 20.78 -30.67 -39.89
C PHE A 257 21.66 -31.91 -39.68
N SER A 258 22.71 -31.75 -38.89
CA SER A 258 23.62 -32.80 -38.41
C SER A 258 22.90 -33.83 -37.54
N GLU A 259 23.49 -35.02 -37.35
CA GLU A 259 22.94 -36.02 -36.42
C GLU A 259 22.95 -35.50 -34.96
N GLU A 260 23.88 -34.61 -34.59
CA GLU A 260 23.80 -33.88 -33.32
C GLU A 260 22.59 -32.94 -33.26
N GLU A 261 22.21 -32.25 -34.34
CA GLU A 261 21.00 -31.41 -34.35
C GLU A 261 19.71 -32.22 -34.33
N LYS A 262 19.68 -33.41 -34.95
CA LYS A 262 18.56 -34.35 -34.80
C LYS A 262 18.49 -34.93 -33.37
N LYS A 263 19.62 -35.11 -32.71
CA LYS A 263 19.68 -35.47 -31.29
C LYS A 263 19.17 -34.30 -30.43
N LYS A 264 19.59 -33.07 -30.72
CA LYS A 264 19.13 -31.85 -30.06
C LYS A 264 17.63 -31.62 -30.25
N LEU A 265 17.09 -31.83 -31.44
CA LEU A 265 15.64 -31.77 -31.70
C LEU A 265 14.85 -32.83 -30.92
N ARG A 266 15.44 -34.01 -30.68
CA ARG A 266 14.84 -35.02 -29.80
C ARG A 266 14.91 -34.62 -28.33
N GLU A 267 16.00 -33.97 -27.91
CA GLU A 267 16.15 -33.38 -26.57
C GLU A 267 15.18 -32.20 -26.37
N ASP A 268 15.00 -31.34 -27.36
CA ASP A 268 14.04 -30.22 -27.38
C ASP A 268 12.59 -30.75 -27.34
N TYR A 269 12.28 -31.80 -28.12
CA TYR A 269 10.98 -32.45 -28.07
C TYR A 269 10.69 -33.06 -26.70
N LYS A 270 11.69 -33.68 -26.07
CA LYS A 270 11.60 -34.18 -24.69
C LYS A 270 11.40 -33.03 -23.70
N PHE A 271 12.13 -31.92 -23.85
CA PHE A 271 11.93 -30.71 -23.07
C PHE A 271 10.51 -30.14 -23.21
N TYR A 272 9.92 -30.14 -24.41
CA TYR A 272 8.53 -29.72 -24.60
C TYR A 272 7.52 -30.67 -23.95
N GLN A 273 7.79 -31.98 -23.92
CA GLN A 273 6.98 -32.94 -23.17
C GLN A 273 7.11 -32.73 -21.66
N ASP A 274 8.33 -32.49 -21.17
CA ASP A 274 8.59 -32.18 -19.75
C ASP A 274 7.93 -30.85 -19.36
N LEU A 275 7.94 -29.84 -20.25
CA LEU A 275 7.24 -28.57 -20.07
C LEU A 275 5.72 -28.73 -20.09
N ALA A 276 5.17 -29.53 -21.00
CA ALA A 276 3.74 -29.83 -21.02
C ALA A 276 3.29 -30.56 -19.74
N THR A 277 4.13 -31.45 -19.22
CA THR A 277 3.92 -32.12 -17.93
C THR A 277 4.00 -31.10 -16.78
N THR A 278 4.99 -30.21 -16.79
CA THR A 278 5.12 -29.12 -15.79
C THR A 278 3.93 -28.16 -15.83
N VAL A 279 3.41 -27.83 -17.02
CA VAL A 279 2.22 -26.98 -17.18
C VAL A 279 0.96 -27.69 -16.67
N LYS A 280 0.86 -29.01 -16.87
CA LYS A 280 -0.19 -29.83 -16.28
C LYS A 280 -0.07 -29.85 -14.75
N ASP A 281 1.14 -30.01 -14.21
CA ASP A 281 1.43 -29.98 -12.77
C ASP A 281 1.12 -28.59 -12.17
N ILE A 282 1.38 -27.50 -12.89
CA ILE A 282 0.97 -26.13 -12.51
C ILE A 282 -0.55 -26.00 -12.51
N GLY A 283 -1.24 -26.62 -13.46
CA GLY A 283 -2.71 -26.71 -13.47
C GLY A 283 -3.27 -27.43 -12.25
N GLU A 284 -2.66 -28.55 -11.87
CA GLU A 284 -2.99 -29.31 -10.65
C GLU A 284 -2.65 -28.52 -9.38
N HIS A 285 -1.54 -27.77 -9.36
CA HIS A 285 -1.18 -26.86 -8.27
C HIS A 285 -2.16 -25.67 -8.15
N ASN A 286 -2.72 -25.16 -9.25
CA ASN A 286 -3.75 -24.13 -9.21
C ASN A 286 -5.05 -24.62 -8.58
N VAL A 287 -5.44 -25.87 -8.84
CA VAL A 287 -6.59 -26.49 -8.16
C VAL A 287 -6.31 -26.66 -6.67
N GLU A 288 -5.12 -27.12 -6.30
CA GLU A 288 -4.69 -27.24 -4.90
C GLU A 288 -4.60 -25.88 -4.20
N MET A 289 -4.12 -24.83 -4.87
CA MET A 289 -4.11 -23.47 -4.34
C MET A 289 -5.52 -22.93 -4.13
N LYS A 290 -6.44 -23.11 -5.08
CA LYS A 290 -7.86 -22.74 -4.91
C LYS A 290 -8.52 -23.50 -3.77
N ARG A 291 -8.18 -24.78 -3.59
CA ARG A 291 -8.65 -25.61 -2.47
C ARG A 291 -8.15 -25.04 -1.14
N ARG A 292 -6.84 -24.79 -1.01
CA ARG A 292 -6.23 -24.18 0.19
C ARG A 292 -6.75 -22.77 0.47
N ALA A 293 -7.00 -21.99 -0.57
CA ALA A 293 -7.64 -20.68 -0.48
C ALA A 293 -9.02 -20.79 0.16
N SER A 294 -9.85 -21.70 -0.36
CA SER A 294 -11.19 -21.95 0.17
C SER A 294 -11.15 -22.45 1.62
N GLU A 295 -10.20 -23.31 1.97
CA GLU A 295 -9.99 -23.78 3.35
C GLU A 295 -9.60 -22.64 4.28
N LEU A 296 -8.68 -21.76 3.84
CA LEU A 296 -8.27 -20.59 4.61
C LEU A 296 -9.42 -19.60 4.80
N VAL A 297 -10.19 -19.32 3.74
CA VAL A 297 -11.38 -18.46 3.80
C VAL A 297 -12.41 -19.03 4.77
N HIS A 298 -12.70 -20.33 4.70
CA HIS A 298 -13.63 -20.98 5.62
C HIS A 298 -13.13 -20.94 7.07
N LEU A 299 -11.83 -21.10 7.28
CA LEU A 299 -11.23 -21.01 8.61
C LEU A 299 -11.35 -19.59 9.18
N ILE A 300 -11.02 -18.57 8.37
CA ILE A 300 -11.18 -17.15 8.74
C ILE A 300 -12.66 -16.84 9.03
N ASP A 301 -13.59 -17.31 8.18
CA ASP A 301 -15.04 -17.11 8.34
C ASP A 301 -15.57 -17.70 9.66
N SER A 302 -15.29 -18.99 9.88
CA SER A 302 -15.71 -19.68 11.10
C SER A 302 -15.15 -19.02 12.36
N THR A 303 -13.91 -18.54 12.31
CA THR A 303 -13.30 -17.86 13.47
C THR A 303 -13.90 -16.48 13.70
N LEU A 304 -14.09 -15.68 12.63
CA LEU A 304 -14.71 -14.36 12.74
C LEU A 304 -16.17 -14.46 13.22
N LYS A 305 -16.91 -15.51 12.85
CA LYS A 305 -18.27 -15.76 13.34
C LYS A 305 -18.31 -16.18 14.81
N ALA A 306 -17.30 -16.91 15.30
CA ALA A 306 -17.22 -17.31 16.70
C ALA A 306 -16.73 -16.19 17.63
N LEU A 307 -16.03 -15.19 17.09
CA LEU A 307 -15.45 -14.08 17.84
C LEU A 307 -16.50 -13.25 18.63
N PRO A 308 -17.62 -12.80 18.01
CA PRO A 308 -18.66 -12.07 18.72
C PRO A 308 -19.23 -12.84 19.91
N ASP A 309 -19.50 -14.13 19.74
CA ASP A 309 -20.04 -14.97 20.82
C ASP A 309 -19.03 -15.17 21.94
N TYR A 310 -17.74 -15.30 21.61
CA TYR A 310 -16.68 -15.37 22.61
C TYR A 310 -16.54 -14.06 23.40
N VAL A 311 -16.51 -12.91 22.70
CA VAL A 311 -16.45 -11.58 23.32
C VAL A 311 -17.66 -11.34 24.20
N ASN A 312 -18.86 -11.61 23.68
CA ASN A 312 -20.11 -11.43 24.40
C ASN A 312 -20.17 -12.36 25.62
N ASN A 313 -20.00 -13.67 25.46
CA ASN A 313 -20.18 -14.61 26.57
C ASN A 313 -19.11 -14.47 27.65
N GLN A 314 -17.86 -14.13 27.32
CA GLN A 314 -16.79 -14.07 28.33
C GLN A 314 -16.70 -12.70 29.02
N LEU A 315 -16.79 -11.60 28.26
CA LEU A 315 -16.64 -10.26 28.84
C LEU A 315 -17.95 -9.75 29.44
N LYS A 316 -19.11 -10.08 28.87
CA LYS A 316 -20.40 -9.69 29.44
C LYS A 316 -20.66 -10.40 30.77
N ASP A 317 -20.40 -11.71 30.85
CA ASP A 317 -20.51 -12.46 32.10
C ASP A 317 -19.56 -11.94 33.19
N LEU A 318 -18.39 -11.40 32.79
CA LEU A 318 -17.49 -10.74 33.72
C LEU A 318 -18.08 -9.42 34.22
N VAL A 319 -18.57 -8.57 33.31
CA VAL A 319 -19.17 -7.26 33.63
C VAL A 319 -20.41 -7.41 34.49
N GLU A 320 -21.31 -8.33 34.14
CA GLU A 320 -22.60 -8.52 34.82
C GLU A 320 -22.42 -9.06 36.24
N MET A 321 -21.54 -10.04 36.42
CA MET A 321 -21.12 -10.48 37.76
C MET A 321 -20.48 -9.34 38.53
N SER A 322 -19.55 -8.62 37.89
CA SER A 322 -18.81 -7.54 38.52
C SER A 322 -19.74 -6.46 39.08
N ARG A 323 -20.77 -6.11 38.31
CA ARG A 323 -21.78 -5.12 38.69
C ARG A 323 -22.71 -5.63 39.79
N THR A 324 -23.15 -6.89 39.70
CA THR A 324 -24.04 -7.49 40.70
C THR A 324 -23.38 -7.54 42.08
N ASP A 325 -22.14 -8.00 42.15
CA ASP A 325 -21.42 -8.15 43.41
C ASP A 325 -21.02 -6.79 44.03
N LEU A 326 -20.64 -5.80 43.21
CA LEU A 326 -20.34 -4.45 43.71
C LEU A 326 -21.58 -3.70 44.20
N ASN A 327 -22.72 -3.89 43.52
CA ASN A 327 -23.99 -3.34 43.99
C ASN A 327 -24.39 -3.99 45.32
N ALA A 328 -24.27 -5.31 45.43
CA ALA A 328 -24.53 -6.01 46.68
C ALA A 328 -23.61 -5.53 47.82
N LEU A 329 -22.32 -5.29 47.52
CA LEU A 329 -21.38 -4.71 48.49
C LEU A 329 -21.78 -3.28 48.89
N SER A 330 -22.18 -2.45 47.93
CA SER A 330 -22.67 -1.09 48.19
C SER A 330 -23.95 -1.09 49.05
N ASP A 331 -24.89 -1.98 48.76
CA ASP A 331 -26.15 -2.10 49.49
C ASP A 331 -25.91 -2.58 50.94
N SER A 332 -24.99 -3.54 51.14
CA SER A 332 -24.55 -3.95 52.47
C SER A 332 -23.89 -2.80 53.25
N LEU A 333 -23.11 -1.96 52.56
CA LEU A 333 -22.53 -0.75 53.16
C LEU A 333 -23.59 0.29 53.55
N ASP A 334 -24.74 0.33 52.90
CA ASP A 334 -25.84 1.21 53.28
C ASP A 334 -26.67 0.68 54.47
N HIS A 335 -26.78 -0.63 54.62
CA HIS A 335 -27.60 -1.25 55.66
C HIS A 335 -26.87 -1.40 57.00
N ASP A 336 -25.62 -1.85 56.97
CA ASP A 336 -24.94 -2.36 58.17
C ASP A 336 -23.98 -1.36 58.83
N PHE A 337 -23.75 -0.18 58.23
CA PHE A 337 -22.67 0.76 58.61
C PHE A 337 -23.15 2.02 59.35
N ASN A 338 -24.17 1.90 60.21
CA ASN A 338 -24.59 3.02 61.05
C ASN A 338 -23.54 3.46 62.09
N GLU A 339 -22.54 2.61 62.36
CA GLU A 339 -21.50 2.84 63.38
C GLU A 339 -20.15 3.33 62.82
N VAL A 340 -19.98 3.38 61.49
CA VAL A 340 -18.74 3.81 60.84
C VAL A 340 -18.74 5.30 60.61
N ASP A 341 -17.58 5.96 60.77
CA ASP A 341 -17.51 7.39 60.55
C ASP A 341 -17.86 7.74 59.08
N ALA A 342 -18.62 8.83 58.92
CA ALA A 342 -19.16 9.22 57.63
C ALA A 342 -18.08 9.53 56.57
N THR A 343 -16.85 9.86 56.98
CA THR A 343 -15.76 10.17 56.06
C THR A 343 -15.19 8.89 55.47
N THR A 344 -14.94 7.88 56.30
CA THR A 344 -14.51 6.56 55.88
C THR A 344 -15.54 5.90 54.97
N LEU A 345 -16.82 5.91 55.37
CA LEU A 345 -17.89 5.34 54.57
C LEU A 345 -17.98 6.02 53.19
N LYS A 346 -17.79 7.34 53.16
CA LYS A 346 -17.71 8.09 51.89
C LYS A 346 -16.51 7.66 51.05
N ASN A 347 -15.31 7.52 51.62
CA ASN A 347 -14.12 7.10 50.86
C ASN A 347 -14.28 5.70 50.25
N ILE A 348 -14.85 4.75 51.01
CA ILE A 348 -15.14 3.39 50.53
C ILE A 348 -16.16 3.44 49.38
N LYS A 349 -17.23 4.22 49.53
CA LYS A 349 -18.24 4.42 48.46
C LYS A 349 -17.65 5.08 47.22
N ASP A 350 -16.84 6.12 47.37
CA ASP A 350 -16.18 6.81 46.26
C ASP A 350 -15.26 5.85 45.47
N GLN A 351 -14.58 4.92 46.17
CA GLN A 351 -13.80 3.86 45.52
C GLN A 351 -14.67 2.84 44.78
N ILE A 352 -15.79 2.40 45.38
CA ILE A 352 -16.75 1.50 44.72
C ILE A 352 -17.34 2.16 43.46
N VAL A 353 -17.67 3.46 43.52
CA VAL A 353 -18.13 4.23 42.35
C VAL A 353 -17.06 4.26 41.26
N THR A 354 -15.80 4.53 41.62
CA THR A 354 -14.68 4.54 40.65
C THR A 354 -14.48 3.18 39.96
N ILE A 355 -14.60 2.08 40.71
CA ILE A 355 -14.52 0.71 40.17
C ILE A 355 -15.73 0.44 39.27
N THR A 356 -16.93 0.86 39.68
CA THR A 356 -18.17 0.71 38.90
C THR A 356 -18.10 1.47 37.58
N ASP A 357 -17.60 2.71 37.57
CA ASP A 357 -17.39 3.49 36.35
C ASP A 357 -16.40 2.79 35.39
N SER A 358 -15.35 2.19 35.94
CA SER A 358 -14.37 1.42 35.18
C SER A 358 -15.00 0.17 34.54
N ILE A 359 -15.89 -0.52 35.25
CA ILE A 359 -16.68 -1.65 34.72
C ILE A 359 -17.61 -1.20 33.60
N SER A 360 -18.32 -0.07 33.77
CA SER A 360 -19.15 0.49 32.69
C SER A 360 -18.34 0.91 31.46
N SER A 361 -17.09 1.36 31.64
CA SER A 361 -16.18 1.59 30.53
C SER A 361 -15.81 0.29 29.79
N VAL A 362 -15.53 -0.79 30.53
CA VAL A 362 -15.28 -2.13 29.95
C VAL A 362 -16.52 -2.64 29.21
N GLU A 363 -17.71 -2.45 29.75
CA GLU A 363 -19.00 -2.82 29.14
C GLU A 363 -19.17 -2.13 27.77
N SER A 364 -19.13 -0.78 27.75
CA SER A 364 -19.31 0.00 26.53
C SER A 364 -18.31 -0.36 25.43
N ARG A 365 -17.05 -0.63 25.81
CA ARG A 365 -15.99 -1.01 24.87
C ARG A 365 -16.16 -2.44 24.36
N THR A 366 -16.67 -3.33 25.22
CA THR A 366 -17.02 -4.71 24.83
C THR A 366 -18.17 -4.71 23.84
N GLU A 367 -19.22 -3.91 24.08
CA GLU A 367 -20.34 -3.73 23.13
C GLU A 367 -19.88 -3.16 21.80
N ALA A 368 -19.05 -2.10 21.81
CA ALA A 368 -18.51 -1.51 20.59
C ALA A 368 -17.64 -2.51 19.80
N LEU A 369 -16.86 -3.35 20.50
CA LEU A 369 -16.08 -4.41 19.87
C LEU A 369 -16.99 -5.50 19.27
N TYR A 370 -18.03 -5.91 20.01
CA TYR A 370 -19.02 -6.87 19.55
C TYR A 370 -19.73 -6.39 18.28
N ASP A 371 -20.24 -5.16 18.28
CA ASP A 371 -20.93 -4.57 17.12
C ASP A 371 -20.00 -4.48 15.91
N LYS A 372 -18.75 -4.05 16.11
CA LYS A 372 -17.75 -4.01 15.06
C LYS A 372 -17.52 -5.39 14.44
N LEU A 373 -17.35 -6.43 15.26
CA LEU A 373 -17.13 -7.79 14.80
C LEU A 373 -18.35 -8.38 14.08
N LYS A 374 -19.57 -8.05 14.54
CA LYS A 374 -20.82 -8.51 13.94
C LYS A 374 -21.05 -7.95 12.53
N THR A 375 -20.53 -6.77 12.25
CA THR A 375 -20.62 -6.15 10.91
C THR A 375 -19.62 -6.71 9.91
N VAL A 376 -18.67 -7.54 10.34
CA VAL A 376 -17.67 -8.13 9.45
C VAL A 376 -18.31 -9.27 8.64
N SER A 377 -18.43 -9.05 7.33
CA SER A 377 -18.88 -10.04 6.35
C SER A 377 -17.74 -10.32 5.37
N ILE A 378 -17.28 -11.58 5.32
CA ILE A 378 -16.28 -11.99 4.32
C ILE A 378 -16.85 -11.89 2.91
N ASN A 379 -18.17 -12.06 2.75
CA ASN A 379 -18.81 -11.92 1.44
C ASN A 379 -18.61 -10.51 0.85
N ASP A 380 -18.50 -9.49 1.72
CA ASP A 380 -18.25 -8.10 1.33
C ASP A 380 -16.79 -7.91 0.86
N TRP A 381 -15.89 -8.83 1.21
CA TRP A 381 -14.51 -8.86 0.73
C TRP A 381 -14.34 -9.67 -0.55
N VAL A 382 -15.31 -10.56 -0.83
CA VAL A 382 -15.31 -11.48 -1.97
C VAL A 382 -16.06 -10.89 -3.16
N SER A 383 -17.02 -9.98 -2.95
CA SER A 383 -17.90 -9.49 -4.04
C SER A 383 -17.18 -8.72 -5.17
N ASP A 384 -15.95 -8.25 -4.95
CA ASP A 384 -15.13 -7.57 -5.98
C ASP A 384 -14.08 -8.49 -6.64
N THR A 385 -14.17 -9.81 -6.44
CA THR A 385 -13.03 -10.72 -6.67
C THR A 385 -13.22 -11.84 -7.69
N GLU A 386 -14.32 -11.85 -8.46
CA GLU A 386 -14.55 -12.87 -9.49
C GLU A 386 -13.45 -12.93 -10.57
N ASP A 387 -12.73 -11.82 -10.77
CA ASP A 387 -11.74 -11.67 -11.84
C ASP A 387 -10.29 -12.06 -11.45
N ASP A 388 -9.94 -12.08 -10.15
CA ASP A 388 -8.58 -12.40 -9.68
C ASP A 388 -8.57 -13.11 -8.31
N PRO A 389 -8.57 -14.46 -8.28
CA PRO A 389 -8.67 -15.22 -7.04
C PRO A 389 -7.41 -15.13 -6.16
N VAL A 390 -6.26 -14.68 -6.68
CA VAL A 390 -5.02 -14.55 -5.90
C VAL A 390 -5.00 -13.22 -5.17
N ASN A 391 -5.30 -12.12 -5.87
CA ASN A 391 -5.44 -10.81 -5.22
C ASN A 391 -6.65 -10.77 -4.27
N ALA A 392 -7.72 -11.51 -4.57
CA ALA A 392 -8.81 -11.77 -3.65
C ALA A 392 -8.33 -12.31 -2.30
N LEU A 393 -7.46 -13.32 -2.38
CA LEU A 393 -6.89 -14.01 -1.23
C LEU A 393 -6.03 -13.06 -0.40
N PHE A 394 -5.17 -12.27 -1.05
CA PHE A 394 -4.37 -11.25 -0.36
C PHE A 394 -5.24 -10.20 0.32
N SER A 395 -6.28 -9.70 -0.36
CA SER A 395 -7.23 -8.73 0.21
C SER A 395 -7.98 -9.30 1.41
N ILE A 396 -8.47 -10.54 1.32
CA ILE A 396 -9.14 -11.25 2.44
C ILE A 396 -8.17 -11.40 3.61
N VAL A 397 -6.93 -11.80 3.36
CA VAL A 397 -5.93 -12.00 4.42
C VAL A 397 -5.52 -10.66 5.06
N ASP A 398 -5.36 -9.60 4.28
CA ASP A 398 -5.04 -8.26 4.80
C ASP A 398 -6.18 -7.65 5.62
N ASN A 399 -7.42 -7.82 5.17
CA ASN A 399 -8.61 -7.40 5.91
C ASN A 399 -8.75 -8.21 7.22
N ALA A 400 -8.55 -9.53 7.15
CA ALA A 400 -8.56 -10.39 8.32
C ALA A 400 -7.45 -10.00 9.32
N ASN A 401 -6.24 -9.68 8.85
CA ASN A 401 -5.14 -9.19 9.69
C ASN A 401 -5.47 -7.85 10.34
N THR A 402 -6.08 -6.93 9.59
CA THR A 402 -6.47 -5.61 10.10
C THR A 402 -7.49 -5.75 11.22
N ILE A 403 -8.48 -6.63 11.05
CA ILE A 403 -9.51 -6.90 12.06
C ILE A 403 -8.92 -7.63 13.25
N ALA A 404 -8.17 -8.71 13.05
CA ALA A 404 -7.53 -9.45 14.13
C ALA A 404 -6.57 -8.57 14.94
N GLY A 405 -5.75 -7.75 14.26
CA GLY A 405 -4.84 -6.80 14.90
C GLY A 405 -5.57 -5.72 15.69
N GLY A 406 -6.66 -5.17 15.14
CA GLY A 406 -7.52 -4.21 15.83
C GLY A 406 -8.19 -4.80 17.08
N THR A 407 -8.72 -6.02 16.97
CA THR A 407 -9.35 -6.74 18.08
C THR A 407 -8.34 -7.06 19.18
N VAL A 408 -7.14 -7.53 18.84
CA VAL A 408 -6.07 -7.80 19.82
C VAL A 408 -5.64 -6.51 20.53
N ALA A 409 -5.55 -5.39 19.81
CA ALA A 409 -5.23 -4.09 20.41
C ALA A 409 -6.32 -3.66 21.40
N GLU A 410 -7.59 -3.82 21.04
CA GLU A 410 -8.72 -3.48 21.91
C GLU A 410 -8.73 -4.37 23.16
N VAL A 411 -8.57 -5.70 23.02
CA VAL A 411 -8.49 -6.62 24.15
C VAL A 411 -7.31 -6.30 25.08
N ARG A 412 -6.14 -5.91 24.55
CA ARG A 412 -5.01 -5.45 25.38
C ARG A 412 -5.31 -4.17 26.13
N SER A 413 -6.10 -3.29 25.55
CA SER A 413 -6.48 -2.06 26.24
C SER A 413 -7.58 -2.30 27.29
N LEU A 414 -8.51 -3.25 27.06
CA LEU A 414 -9.44 -3.74 28.07
C LEU A 414 -8.70 -4.39 29.24
N ARG A 415 -7.68 -5.20 28.94
CA ARG A 415 -6.76 -5.76 29.94
C ARG A 415 -6.19 -4.67 30.84
N SER A 416 -5.70 -3.59 30.24
CA SER A 416 -5.10 -2.48 30.99
C SER A 416 -6.10 -1.85 31.96
N VAL A 417 -7.37 -1.73 31.59
CA VAL A 417 -8.43 -1.19 32.47
C VAL A 417 -8.74 -2.19 33.59
N ILE A 418 -8.90 -3.48 33.26
CA ILE A 418 -9.16 -4.53 34.26
C ILE A 418 -8.02 -4.61 35.29
N GLU A 419 -6.76 -4.64 34.84
CA GLU A 419 -5.60 -4.76 35.73
C GLU A 419 -5.36 -3.47 36.53
N ASN A 420 -5.43 -2.29 35.91
CA ASN A 420 -5.02 -1.05 36.58
C ASN A 420 -6.14 -0.33 37.32
N ASP A 421 -7.38 -0.45 36.86
CA ASP A 421 -8.48 0.36 37.39
C ASP A 421 -9.38 -0.51 38.28
N ILE A 422 -9.67 -1.75 37.85
CA ILE A 422 -10.53 -2.67 38.61
C ILE A 422 -9.74 -3.41 39.70
N ILE A 423 -8.74 -4.22 39.32
CA ILE A 423 -7.98 -5.05 40.30
C ILE A 423 -7.26 -4.17 41.32
N LYS A 424 -6.47 -3.18 40.88
CA LYS A 424 -5.84 -2.26 41.84
C LYS A 424 -6.84 -1.42 42.62
N GLY A 425 -7.98 -1.08 42.02
CA GLY A 425 -9.08 -0.42 42.73
C GLY A 425 -9.57 -1.26 43.90
N LEU A 426 -9.77 -2.56 43.68
CA LEU A 426 -10.17 -3.53 44.71
C LEU A 426 -9.07 -3.79 45.75
N GLU A 427 -7.79 -3.83 45.35
CA GLU A 427 -6.67 -3.91 46.30
C GLU A 427 -6.59 -2.67 47.20
N ASN A 428 -6.85 -1.48 46.63
CA ASN A 428 -6.93 -0.24 47.39
C ASN A 428 -8.13 -0.24 48.33
N LEU A 429 -9.28 -0.74 47.87
CA LEU A 429 -10.49 -0.91 48.68
C LEU A 429 -10.24 -1.85 49.86
N ARG A 430 -9.62 -3.00 49.60
CA ARG A 430 -9.18 -3.94 50.65
C ARG A 430 -8.27 -3.24 51.66
N THR A 431 -7.26 -2.53 51.18
CA THR A 431 -6.31 -1.82 52.03
C THR A 431 -7.01 -0.78 52.90
N GLU A 432 -7.99 -0.07 52.35
CA GLU A 432 -8.77 0.91 53.10
C GLU A 432 -9.65 0.24 54.15
N ILE A 433 -10.34 -0.87 53.81
CA ILE A 433 -11.09 -1.68 54.76
C ILE A 433 -10.19 -2.18 55.91
N SER A 434 -8.98 -2.68 55.61
CA SER A 434 -8.01 -3.13 56.62
C SER A 434 -7.58 -2.04 57.59
N LYS A 435 -7.48 -0.78 57.15
CA LYS A 435 -7.17 0.35 58.06
C LYS A 435 -8.28 0.60 59.08
N GLN A 436 -9.50 0.19 58.75
CA GLN A 436 -10.70 0.40 59.57
C GLN A 436 -11.02 -0.80 60.48
N ALA A 437 -10.22 -1.87 60.43
CA ALA A 437 -10.37 -3.02 61.32
C ALA A 437 -10.48 -2.66 62.82
N PRO A 438 -9.78 -1.62 63.35
CA PRO A 438 -9.92 -1.24 64.76
C PRO A 438 -11.23 -0.52 65.12
N THR A 439 -11.96 0.00 64.12
CA THR A 439 -13.11 0.90 64.31
C THR A 439 -14.45 0.26 63.99
N ILE A 440 -14.45 -0.95 63.42
CA ILE A 440 -15.66 -1.70 63.08
C ILE A 440 -15.68 -3.04 63.82
N SER A 441 -16.86 -3.66 63.94
CA SER A 441 -16.96 -4.96 64.61
C SER A 441 -16.18 -6.04 63.84
N GLU A 442 -15.60 -7.00 64.57
CA GLU A 442 -14.79 -8.08 63.98
C GLU A 442 -15.59 -8.90 62.96
N GLU A 443 -16.89 -9.13 63.23
CA GLU A 443 -17.81 -9.82 62.31
C GLU A 443 -18.00 -9.04 61.00
N LEU A 444 -18.16 -7.71 61.07
CA LEU A 444 -18.35 -6.86 59.91
C LEU A 444 -17.07 -6.74 59.08
N PHE A 445 -15.92 -6.63 59.75
CA PHE A 445 -14.61 -6.65 59.11
C PHE A 445 -14.38 -7.95 58.34
N ALA A 446 -14.65 -9.10 58.98
CA ALA A 446 -14.49 -10.41 58.35
C ALA A 446 -15.42 -10.60 57.14
N LEU A 447 -16.65 -10.07 57.20
CA LEU A 447 -17.59 -10.11 56.09
C LEU A 447 -17.11 -9.25 54.90
N LEU A 448 -16.66 -8.02 55.16
CA LEU A 448 -16.14 -7.13 54.12
C LEU A 448 -14.88 -7.69 53.47
N GLU A 449 -13.91 -8.13 54.28
CA GLU A 449 -12.66 -8.69 53.75
C GLU A 449 -12.93 -9.92 52.91
N LYS A 450 -13.82 -10.82 53.37
CA LYS A 450 -14.21 -12.00 52.60
C LYS A 450 -14.87 -11.63 51.27
N ASN A 451 -15.81 -10.69 51.27
CA ASN A 451 -16.50 -10.29 50.04
C ASN A 451 -15.53 -9.67 49.02
N VAL A 452 -14.62 -8.80 49.46
CA VAL A 452 -13.59 -8.23 48.57
C VAL A 452 -12.61 -9.30 48.08
N ASP A 453 -12.18 -10.23 48.94
CA ASP A 453 -11.26 -11.31 48.57
C ASP A 453 -11.89 -12.32 47.60
N ASP A 454 -13.14 -12.73 47.83
CA ASP A 454 -13.88 -13.64 46.95
C ASP A 454 -14.09 -12.99 45.57
N TYR A 455 -14.38 -11.69 45.55
CA TYR A 455 -14.53 -10.91 44.34
C TYR A 455 -13.21 -10.73 43.57
N LEU A 456 -12.13 -10.36 44.27
CA LEU A 456 -10.78 -10.28 43.69
C LEU A 456 -10.38 -11.60 43.03
N LYS A 457 -10.54 -12.73 43.73
CA LYS A 457 -10.23 -14.06 43.17
C LYS A 457 -11.08 -14.38 41.94
N GLY A 458 -12.37 -14.05 41.97
CA GLY A 458 -13.29 -14.27 40.84
C GLY A 458 -12.86 -13.48 39.60
N ILE A 459 -12.56 -12.19 39.77
CA ILE A 459 -12.07 -11.32 38.69
C ILE A 459 -10.70 -11.77 38.20
N GLU A 460 -9.74 -12.06 39.08
CA GLU A 460 -8.41 -12.52 38.69
C GLU A 460 -8.46 -13.82 37.90
N GLN A 461 -9.29 -14.78 38.31
CA GLN A 461 -9.43 -16.07 37.62
C GLN A 461 -10.03 -15.89 36.21
N LYS A 462 -11.09 -15.07 36.08
CA LYS A 462 -11.72 -14.79 34.79
C LYS A 462 -10.85 -13.91 33.89
N ALA A 463 -10.21 -12.88 34.45
CA ALA A 463 -9.25 -12.04 33.75
C ALA A 463 -8.10 -12.92 33.25
N LYS A 464 -7.55 -13.82 34.07
CA LYS A 464 -6.54 -14.78 33.61
C LYS A 464 -7.04 -15.62 32.44
N TYR A 465 -8.26 -16.14 32.47
CA TYR A 465 -8.83 -16.91 31.36
C TYR A 465 -8.97 -16.08 30.06
N ILE A 466 -9.40 -14.83 30.16
CA ILE A 466 -9.53 -13.90 29.01
C ILE A 466 -8.15 -13.44 28.49
N LEU A 467 -7.12 -13.43 29.35
CA LEU A 467 -5.83 -12.77 29.11
C LEU A 467 -4.64 -13.73 28.93
N VAL A 468 -4.85 -15.05 29.00
CA VAL A 468 -3.79 -16.06 28.79
C VAL A 468 -3.43 -16.19 27.30
N LYS A 469 -2.21 -16.68 27.06
CA LYS A 469 -1.55 -16.90 25.77
C LYS A 469 -2.33 -17.83 24.82
N ASP A 470 -3.24 -18.64 25.34
CA ASP A 470 -4.10 -19.60 24.62
C ASP A 470 -5.46 -18.98 24.25
N ASN A 471 -5.53 -17.66 24.14
CA ASN A 471 -6.72 -16.97 23.68
C ASN A 471 -6.90 -17.23 22.17
N PRO A 472 -8.07 -17.72 21.72
CA PRO A 472 -8.37 -17.98 20.30
C PRO A 472 -8.05 -16.80 19.37
N LEU A 473 -8.10 -15.57 19.87
CA LEU A 473 -7.73 -14.34 19.16
C LEU A 473 -6.24 -14.24 18.87
N VAL A 474 -5.41 -14.63 19.84
CA VAL A 474 -3.95 -14.64 19.71
C VAL A 474 -3.51 -15.77 18.78
N ASP A 475 -4.17 -16.92 18.87
CA ASP A 475 -3.94 -18.05 17.97
C ASP A 475 -4.35 -17.73 16.54
N LEU A 476 -5.50 -17.08 16.35
CA LEU A 476 -5.93 -16.60 15.02
C LEU A 476 -4.94 -15.60 14.43
N TYR A 477 -4.53 -14.59 15.20
CA TYR A 477 -3.55 -13.59 14.74
C TYR A 477 -2.21 -14.24 14.39
N THR A 478 -1.75 -15.22 15.18
CA THR A 478 -0.51 -15.96 14.95
C THR A 478 -0.63 -16.85 13.71
N LEU A 479 -1.77 -17.52 13.53
CA LEU A 479 -2.04 -18.37 12.38
C LEU A 479 -2.07 -17.56 11.09
N ILE A 480 -2.81 -16.45 11.05
CA ILE A 480 -2.89 -15.59 9.87
C ILE A 480 -1.51 -15.03 9.52
N ASN A 481 -0.74 -14.54 10.50
CA ASN A 481 0.62 -14.07 10.26
C ASN A 481 1.57 -15.16 9.77
N THR A 482 1.45 -16.38 10.31
CA THR A 482 2.28 -17.52 9.88
C THR A 482 1.97 -17.91 8.44
N GLN A 483 0.69 -17.91 8.05
CA GLN A 483 0.30 -18.19 6.67
C GLN A 483 0.73 -17.06 5.74
N ASN A 484 0.60 -15.80 6.17
CA ASN A 484 1.09 -14.67 5.40
C ASN A 484 2.59 -14.79 5.15
N GLN A 485 3.39 -15.05 6.18
CA GLN A 485 4.83 -15.28 6.01
C GLN A 485 5.15 -16.43 5.06
N LYS A 486 4.38 -17.53 5.08
CA LYS A 486 4.58 -18.64 4.13
C LYS A 486 4.26 -18.24 2.68
N ILE A 487 3.26 -17.39 2.48
CA ILE A 487 2.89 -16.87 1.16
C ILE A 487 3.91 -15.82 0.68
N THR A 488 4.39 -14.93 1.56
CA THR A 488 5.37 -13.89 1.21
C THR A 488 6.78 -14.46 1.01
N ASN A 489 7.15 -15.52 1.75
CA ASN A 489 8.47 -16.15 1.66
C ASN A 489 8.53 -17.27 0.60
N ALA A 490 7.42 -17.54 -0.11
CA ALA A 490 7.43 -18.38 -1.31
C ALA A 490 7.98 -17.61 -2.52
N ASP A 491 9.11 -16.92 -2.35
CA ASP A 491 9.92 -16.39 -3.43
C ASP A 491 10.41 -17.60 -4.25
N VAL A 492 9.65 -17.91 -5.29
CA VAL A 492 10.14 -18.76 -6.37
C VAL A 492 11.17 -17.90 -7.11
N ASP A 493 12.44 -18.01 -6.71
CA ASP A 493 13.55 -17.46 -7.49
C ASP A 493 13.37 -18.00 -8.93
N PRO A 494 13.09 -17.13 -9.92
CA PRO A 494 12.98 -17.59 -11.29
C PRO A 494 14.33 -18.19 -11.67
N PRO A 495 14.35 -19.34 -12.38
CA PRO A 495 15.60 -19.99 -12.77
C PRO A 495 16.48 -18.97 -13.49
N ALA A 496 17.70 -18.79 -12.99
CA ALA A 496 18.69 -17.89 -13.57
C ALA A 496 18.91 -18.28 -15.04
N LEU A 497 18.35 -17.48 -15.94
CA LEU A 497 18.63 -17.60 -17.37
C LEU A 497 20.09 -17.24 -17.61
N ASP A 498 20.72 -17.99 -18.51
CA ASP A 498 22.12 -17.87 -18.91
C ASP A 498 22.45 -16.42 -19.29
N ASN A 499 23.01 -15.68 -18.33
CA ASN A 499 23.22 -14.25 -18.40
C ASN A 499 24.30 -13.98 -19.45
N LYS A 500 23.92 -13.50 -20.63
CA LYS A 500 24.85 -12.73 -21.46
C LYS A 500 25.44 -11.62 -20.59
N GLU A 501 26.76 -11.64 -20.44
CA GLU A 501 27.50 -10.75 -19.55
C GLU A 501 27.19 -9.28 -19.90
N ILE A 502 26.43 -8.59 -19.03
CA ILE A 502 26.07 -7.19 -19.21
C ILE A 502 27.33 -6.35 -19.01
N LEU A 503 27.72 -5.57 -20.02
CA LEU A 503 28.94 -4.78 -19.95
C LEU A 503 28.74 -3.54 -19.08
N SER A 504 29.75 -3.28 -18.26
CA SER A 504 29.75 -2.13 -17.35
C SER A 504 30.63 -1.04 -17.97
N LYS A 505 30.06 0.12 -18.32
CA LYS A 505 30.77 1.25 -18.95
C LYS A 505 31.08 2.35 -17.93
N PRO A 506 32.20 3.07 -18.01
CA PRO A 506 32.38 4.29 -17.22
C PRO A 506 31.28 5.32 -17.51
N LEU A 507 30.87 6.11 -16.51
CA LEU A 507 29.85 7.17 -16.71
C LEU A 507 30.26 8.27 -17.69
N GLY A 508 31.56 8.44 -17.95
CA GLY A 508 32.06 9.36 -18.97
C GLY A 508 31.79 8.87 -20.41
N ASP A 509 31.62 7.56 -20.58
CA ASP A 509 31.59 6.89 -21.88
C ASP A 509 30.18 6.36 -22.22
N LEU A 510 29.15 7.03 -21.72
CA LEU A 510 27.76 6.67 -22.02
C LEU A 510 27.43 7.05 -23.46
N LEU A 511 26.97 6.06 -24.22
CA LEU A 511 26.60 6.23 -25.61
C LEU A 511 25.08 6.23 -25.75
N PRO A 512 24.51 7.05 -26.65
CA PRO A 512 23.14 6.82 -27.10
C PRO A 512 22.99 5.39 -27.62
N THR A 513 21.92 4.71 -27.25
CA THR A 513 21.62 3.36 -27.77
C THR A 513 20.24 3.34 -28.42
N GLU A 514 20.03 2.39 -29.32
CA GLU A 514 18.80 2.22 -30.06
C GLU A 514 18.30 0.79 -29.91
N LEU A 515 17.12 0.66 -29.32
CA LEU A 515 16.43 -0.58 -29.12
C LEU A 515 15.56 -0.85 -30.36
N ASN A 516 15.96 -1.87 -31.13
CA ASN A 516 15.26 -2.25 -32.35
C ASN A 516 14.21 -3.33 -32.07
N LEU A 517 12.95 -2.89 -31.94
CA LEU A 517 11.84 -3.79 -31.69
C LEU A 517 11.47 -4.66 -32.87
N ILE A 518 11.83 -4.26 -34.10
CA ILE A 518 11.45 -4.97 -35.33
C ILE A 518 11.96 -6.41 -35.31
N ASN A 519 13.18 -6.60 -34.77
CA ASN A 519 13.84 -7.90 -34.69
C ASN A 519 13.47 -8.71 -33.44
N THR A 520 12.63 -8.17 -32.56
CA THR A 520 12.20 -8.86 -31.34
C THR A 520 10.85 -9.55 -31.62
N ASN A 521 10.63 -10.77 -31.12
CA ASN A 521 9.35 -11.46 -31.25
C ASN A 521 8.33 -10.96 -30.21
N ARG A 522 7.92 -9.69 -30.37
CA ARG A 522 6.96 -8.98 -29.53
C ARG A 522 5.53 -9.09 -30.06
N LYS A 523 4.57 -9.07 -29.14
CA LYS A 523 3.13 -9.00 -29.40
C LYS A 523 2.52 -7.80 -28.68
N PRO A 524 1.41 -7.24 -29.18
CA PRO A 524 0.63 -6.26 -28.42
C PRO A 524 0.28 -6.81 -27.03
N GLY A 525 0.48 -6.02 -25.99
CA GLY A 525 0.31 -6.41 -24.59
C GLY A 525 1.60 -6.80 -23.87
N ASP A 526 2.70 -7.06 -24.59
CA ASP A 526 4.01 -7.28 -23.97
C ASP A 526 4.57 -5.98 -23.37
N TYR A 527 5.53 -6.07 -22.45
CA TYR A 527 6.24 -4.91 -21.92
C TYR A 527 7.72 -4.97 -22.27
N ILE A 528 8.30 -3.82 -22.60
CA ILE A 528 9.75 -3.65 -22.67
C ILE A 528 10.19 -2.99 -21.38
N ARG A 529 10.99 -3.68 -20.59
CA ARG A 529 11.63 -3.11 -19.41
C ARG A 529 13.03 -2.65 -19.78
N VAL A 530 13.31 -1.36 -19.60
CA VAL A 530 14.68 -0.86 -19.64
C VAL A 530 15.14 -0.61 -18.22
N SER A 531 16.18 -1.31 -17.80
CA SER A 531 16.77 -1.17 -16.48
C SER A 531 18.15 -0.56 -16.58
N VAL A 532 18.47 0.34 -15.66
CA VAL A 532 19.79 0.95 -15.52
C VAL A 532 20.29 0.72 -14.11
N GLU A 533 21.57 0.40 -14.00
CA GLU A 533 22.28 0.29 -12.73
C GLU A 533 23.53 1.17 -12.77
N ILE A 534 23.77 1.92 -11.71
CA ILE A 534 25.08 2.56 -11.45
C ILE A 534 25.72 1.80 -10.30
N ARG A 535 26.89 1.24 -10.56
CA ARG A 535 27.70 0.48 -9.62
C ARG A 535 29.00 1.19 -9.32
N GLN A 536 29.54 1.00 -8.13
CA GLN A 536 30.93 1.32 -7.80
C GLN A 536 31.54 0.07 -7.17
N LYS A 537 32.53 -0.53 -7.83
CA LYS A 537 32.93 -1.92 -7.53
C LYS A 537 31.70 -2.85 -7.65
N GLU A 538 31.40 -3.64 -6.62
CA GLU A 538 30.22 -4.52 -6.57
C GLU A 538 28.97 -3.88 -5.93
N LYS A 539 29.08 -2.68 -5.35
CA LYS A 539 27.94 -2.01 -4.71
C LYS A 539 27.06 -1.34 -5.76
N ILE A 540 25.76 -1.64 -5.77
CA ILE A 540 24.75 -0.92 -6.56
C ILE A 540 24.42 0.39 -5.82
N TRP A 541 24.69 1.51 -6.47
CA TRP A 541 24.42 2.86 -5.94
C TRP A 541 23.09 3.42 -6.37
N TYR A 542 22.64 3.00 -7.55
CA TYR A 542 21.38 3.40 -8.14
C TYR A 542 20.90 2.28 -9.04
N GLU A 543 19.62 1.96 -8.94
CA GLU A 543 18.92 1.06 -9.84
C GLU A 543 17.57 1.69 -10.18
N HIS A 544 17.22 1.64 -11.45
CA HIS A 544 15.93 2.08 -11.92
C HIS A 544 15.49 1.24 -13.11
N SER A 545 14.18 0.98 -13.21
CA SER A 545 13.60 0.32 -14.37
C SER A 545 12.33 1.04 -14.81
N GLU A 546 12.17 1.15 -16.12
CA GLU A 546 10.99 1.74 -16.76
C GLU A 546 10.34 0.69 -17.65
N ASN A 547 9.03 0.48 -17.48
CA ASN A 547 8.27 -0.47 -18.26
C ASN A 547 7.47 0.26 -19.35
N MET A 548 7.64 -0.16 -20.59
CA MET A 548 6.99 0.43 -21.75
C MET A 548 6.06 -0.61 -22.38
N LEU A 549 4.78 -0.30 -22.52
CA LEU A 549 3.78 -1.20 -23.08
C LEU A 549 3.93 -1.26 -24.61
N VAL A 550 4.02 -2.45 -25.16
CA VAL A 550 4.01 -2.69 -26.60
C VAL A 550 2.56 -2.74 -27.09
N GLN A 551 2.22 -1.91 -28.07
CA GLN A 551 0.92 -1.92 -28.74
C GLN A 551 1.10 -1.85 -30.27
N LYS A 552 0.04 -2.12 -31.03
CA LYS A 552 -0.04 -1.71 -32.44
C LYS A 552 -0.68 -0.33 -32.47
N LEU A 553 0.00 0.67 -33.01
CA LEU A 553 -0.50 2.02 -33.19
C LEU A 553 -0.67 2.30 -34.70
N GLY A 554 -1.37 3.38 -35.02
CA GLY A 554 -1.68 3.73 -36.41
C GLY A 554 -2.59 2.72 -37.08
N TRP A 555 -2.48 2.63 -38.41
CA TRP A 555 -3.25 1.69 -39.23
C TRP A 555 -2.61 0.30 -39.23
N TYR A 556 -3.38 -0.73 -38.91
CA TYR A 556 -2.94 -2.11 -39.01
C TYR A 556 -4.08 -3.03 -39.41
N THR A 557 -3.73 -4.17 -40.00
CA THR A 557 -4.68 -5.22 -40.32
C THR A 557 -4.74 -6.24 -39.20
N ASP A 558 -5.93 -6.78 -38.96
CA ASP A 558 -6.16 -7.82 -37.96
C ASP A 558 -7.25 -8.80 -38.40
N VAL A 559 -7.25 -9.99 -37.82
CA VAL A 559 -8.30 -10.99 -38.04
C VAL A 559 -8.96 -11.30 -36.71
N SER A 560 -10.28 -11.15 -36.66
CA SER A 560 -11.07 -11.41 -35.45
C SER A 560 -12.22 -12.36 -35.73
N ALA A 561 -12.55 -13.21 -34.76
CA ALA A 561 -13.74 -14.04 -34.78
C ALA A 561 -14.66 -13.64 -33.62
N GLY A 562 -15.97 -13.68 -33.84
CA GLY A 562 -16.94 -13.21 -32.85
C GLY A 562 -18.30 -13.83 -33.00
N LEU A 563 -19.22 -13.40 -32.13
CA LEU A 563 -20.62 -13.76 -32.16
C LEU A 563 -21.43 -12.53 -32.57
N VAL A 564 -22.30 -12.69 -33.57
CA VAL A 564 -23.19 -11.63 -34.05
C VAL A 564 -24.63 -12.07 -34.04
N PHE A 565 -25.51 -11.10 -33.92
CA PHE A 565 -26.95 -11.22 -33.89
C PHE A 565 -27.47 -10.70 -35.22
N VAL A 566 -27.84 -11.61 -36.11
CA VAL A 566 -28.29 -11.27 -37.48
C VAL A 566 -29.80 -11.10 -37.50
N SER A 567 -30.29 -10.02 -38.11
CA SER A 567 -31.72 -9.84 -38.38
C SER A 567 -32.12 -10.77 -39.50
N ASN A 568 -33.13 -11.61 -39.29
CA ASN A 568 -33.65 -12.46 -40.36
C ASN A 568 -34.33 -11.59 -41.42
N THR A 569 -33.89 -11.69 -42.68
CA THR A 569 -34.52 -11.04 -43.84
C THR A 569 -35.30 -12.01 -44.70
N ASP A 570 -35.36 -13.29 -44.31
CA ASP A 570 -36.18 -14.29 -45.01
C ASP A 570 -37.66 -14.14 -44.61
N LEU A 571 -38.45 -13.61 -45.54
CA LEU A 571 -39.89 -13.39 -45.40
C LEU A 571 -40.69 -14.70 -45.21
N ASN A 572 -40.07 -15.86 -45.43
CA ASN A 572 -40.72 -17.16 -45.32
C ASN A 572 -40.88 -17.66 -43.87
N TYR A 573 -40.29 -16.98 -42.88
CA TYR A 573 -40.51 -17.27 -41.46
C TYR A 573 -41.31 -16.13 -40.80
N PRO A 574 -42.66 -16.14 -40.91
CA PRO A 574 -43.53 -15.01 -40.54
C PRO A 574 -43.57 -14.63 -39.05
N ASN A 575 -42.77 -15.28 -38.19
CA ASN A 575 -42.65 -14.98 -36.75
C ASN A 575 -41.19 -14.79 -36.28
N SER A 576 -40.25 -14.50 -37.19
CA SER A 576 -38.81 -14.50 -36.89
C SER A 576 -38.19 -13.12 -36.64
N GLU A 577 -38.87 -12.23 -35.89
CA GLU A 577 -38.26 -10.99 -35.35
C GLU A 577 -37.10 -11.23 -34.36
N ARG A 578 -36.64 -12.48 -34.23
CA ARG A 578 -35.59 -12.87 -33.28
C ARG A 578 -34.25 -12.82 -33.98
N PHE A 579 -33.35 -11.98 -33.44
CA PHE A 579 -31.95 -12.08 -33.78
C PHE A 579 -31.40 -13.43 -33.33
N ALA A 580 -30.73 -14.14 -34.24
CA ALA A 580 -30.05 -15.40 -33.92
C ALA A 580 -28.54 -15.16 -33.77
N PRO A 581 -27.90 -15.74 -32.73
CA PRO A 581 -26.46 -15.68 -32.57
C PRO A 581 -25.76 -16.58 -33.61
N LEU A 582 -24.85 -15.99 -34.38
CA LEU A 582 -24.12 -16.67 -35.45
C LEU A 582 -22.61 -16.34 -35.37
N PRO A 583 -21.72 -17.30 -35.69
CA PRO A 583 -20.29 -17.05 -35.71
C PRO A 583 -19.90 -16.20 -36.93
N VAL A 584 -19.06 -15.19 -36.70
CA VAL A 584 -18.50 -14.34 -37.75
C VAL A 584 -16.97 -14.39 -37.72
N ALA A 585 -16.33 -14.38 -38.87
CA ALA A 585 -14.91 -14.09 -39.02
C ALA A 585 -14.74 -12.78 -39.79
N THR A 586 -13.84 -11.93 -39.33
CA THR A 586 -13.68 -10.54 -39.79
C THR A 586 -12.23 -10.23 -40.09
N PHE A 587 -11.97 -9.56 -41.20
CA PHE A 587 -10.69 -8.95 -41.54
C PHE A 587 -10.82 -7.44 -41.38
N LEU A 588 -10.05 -6.86 -40.46
CA LEU A 588 -10.23 -5.50 -39.97
C LEU A 588 -9.04 -4.63 -40.34
N PHE A 589 -9.31 -3.44 -40.84
CA PHE A 589 -8.38 -2.30 -40.86
C PHE A 589 -8.65 -1.47 -39.61
N ARG A 590 -7.80 -1.61 -38.60
CA ARG A 590 -7.92 -0.91 -37.32
C ARG A 590 -7.04 0.34 -37.33
N TYR A 591 -7.51 1.41 -36.69
CA TYR A 591 -6.69 2.57 -36.33
C TYR A 591 -6.64 2.72 -34.81
N GLN A 592 -5.43 2.68 -34.24
CA GLN A 592 -5.21 2.83 -32.80
C GLN A 592 -4.30 4.03 -32.50
N THR A 593 -4.63 4.78 -31.44
CA THR A 593 -3.81 5.90 -30.97
C THR A 593 -3.35 5.66 -29.54
N ALA A 594 -2.16 6.14 -29.19
CA ALA A 594 -1.63 6.01 -27.83
C ALA A 594 -2.45 6.76 -26.75
N LYS A 595 -3.33 7.70 -27.15
CA LYS A 595 -4.08 8.56 -26.22
C LYS A 595 -5.39 7.93 -25.75
N TYR A 596 -6.01 7.06 -26.54
CA TYR A 596 -7.34 6.52 -26.27
C TYR A 596 -7.34 4.99 -26.38
N ASN A 597 -6.96 4.30 -25.28
CA ASN A 597 -6.96 2.82 -25.22
C ASN A 597 -8.36 2.20 -25.35
N VAL A 598 -9.43 2.97 -25.13
CA VAL A 598 -10.82 2.46 -25.07
C VAL A 598 -11.55 2.59 -26.42
N SER A 599 -11.05 3.41 -27.34
CA SER A 599 -11.70 3.68 -28.63
C SER A 599 -10.76 3.37 -29.79
N SER A 600 -10.53 2.10 -30.08
CA SER A 600 -10.16 1.69 -31.44
C SER A 600 -11.39 1.84 -32.33
N PHE A 601 -11.18 2.40 -33.51
CA PHE A 601 -12.15 2.36 -34.60
C PHE A 601 -11.59 1.39 -35.64
N SER A 602 -12.42 0.48 -36.11
CA SER A 602 -12.02 -0.42 -37.19
C SER A 602 -13.12 -0.56 -38.24
N VAL A 603 -12.68 -0.72 -39.49
CA VAL A 603 -13.54 -1.01 -40.65
C VAL A 603 -13.02 -2.25 -41.32
N GLY A 604 -13.89 -3.09 -41.86
CA GLY A 604 -13.43 -4.35 -42.41
C GLY A 604 -14.42 -5.08 -43.28
N PHE A 605 -14.02 -6.30 -43.62
CA PHE A 605 -14.83 -7.28 -44.32
C PHE A 605 -15.14 -8.43 -43.38
N HIS A 606 -16.31 -9.02 -43.51
CA HIS A 606 -16.69 -10.19 -42.73
C HIS A 606 -17.19 -11.33 -43.61
N THR A 607 -17.01 -12.55 -43.12
CA THR A 607 -17.68 -13.76 -43.59
C THR A 607 -18.46 -14.34 -42.43
N ILE A 608 -19.69 -14.77 -42.67
CA ILE A 608 -20.61 -15.26 -41.65
C ILE A 608 -21.32 -16.52 -42.14
N SER A 609 -21.48 -17.51 -41.25
CA SER A 609 -22.37 -18.63 -41.50
C SER A 609 -23.80 -18.20 -41.14
N LEU A 610 -24.66 -18.05 -42.13
CA LEU A 610 -26.06 -17.63 -41.97
C LEU A 610 -27.00 -18.80 -41.66
N ASN A 611 -26.45 -20.01 -41.54
CA ASN A 611 -27.26 -21.20 -41.32
C ASN A 611 -27.92 -21.19 -39.93
N GLN A 612 -29.24 -21.01 -39.90
CA GLN A 612 -30.07 -21.08 -38.69
C GLN A 612 -30.82 -22.41 -38.57
N ASP A 613 -30.96 -23.17 -39.68
CA ASP A 613 -31.65 -24.46 -39.71
C ASP A 613 -30.64 -25.59 -39.97
N PRO A 614 -30.40 -26.50 -39.02
CA PRO A 614 -29.45 -27.60 -39.21
C PRO A 614 -29.80 -28.52 -40.38
N ASN A 615 -31.02 -28.47 -40.91
CA ASN A 615 -31.47 -29.27 -42.05
C ASN A 615 -31.22 -28.61 -43.41
N VAL A 616 -30.81 -27.34 -43.44
CA VAL A 616 -30.50 -26.59 -44.66
C VAL A 616 -28.98 -26.56 -44.87
N PRO A 617 -28.49 -26.63 -46.13
CA PRO A 617 -27.06 -26.46 -46.43
C PRO A 617 -26.49 -25.18 -45.83
N VAL A 618 -25.21 -25.19 -45.47
CA VAL A 618 -24.53 -24.03 -44.88
C VAL A 618 -24.59 -22.83 -45.83
N GLU A 619 -25.26 -21.76 -45.40
CA GLU A 619 -25.29 -20.50 -46.12
C GLU A 619 -24.14 -19.60 -45.67
N LEU A 620 -23.44 -19.00 -46.64
CA LEU A 620 -22.36 -18.04 -46.41
C LEU A 620 -22.79 -16.63 -46.80
N GLY A 621 -22.57 -15.69 -45.89
CA GLY A 621 -22.69 -14.26 -46.13
C GLY A 621 -21.33 -13.56 -46.16
N VAL A 622 -21.20 -12.53 -46.99
CA VAL A 622 -20.05 -11.63 -47.03
C VAL A 622 -20.49 -10.18 -46.99
N GLY A 623 -19.71 -9.31 -46.33
CA GLY A 623 -20.09 -7.90 -46.25
C GLY A 623 -19.05 -7.01 -45.58
N GLY A 624 -19.43 -5.75 -45.39
CA GLY A 624 -18.64 -4.77 -44.66
C GLY A 624 -19.03 -4.72 -43.18
N ASN A 625 -18.11 -4.36 -42.30
CA ASN A 625 -18.40 -4.08 -40.90
C ASN A 625 -17.62 -2.88 -40.36
N ILE A 626 -18.16 -2.34 -39.27
CA ILE A 626 -17.53 -1.32 -38.44
C ILE A 626 -17.48 -1.82 -37.01
N HIS A 627 -16.39 -1.57 -36.30
CA HIS A 627 -16.29 -1.83 -34.87
C HIS A 627 -16.06 -0.54 -34.11
N VAL A 628 -16.69 -0.46 -32.95
CA VAL A 628 -16.61 0.67 -32.03
C VAL A 628 -16.32 0.17 -30.62
N ILE A 629 -15.67 1.02 -29.82
CA ILE A 629 -15.36 0.75 -28.41
C ILE A 629 -14.45 -0.47 -28.23
N GLY A 630 -13.22 -0.44 -28.77
CA GLY A 630 -12.25 -1.49 -28.44
C GLY A 630 -12.62 -2.86 -28.99
N ASP A 631 -13.37 -2.87 -30.11
CA ASP A 631 -13.93 -4.02 -30.81
C ASP A 631 -14.96 -4.82 -29.99
N VAL A 632 -15.52 -4.18 -28.94
CA VAL A 632 -16.62 -4.74 -28.15
C VAL A 632 -17.91 -4.76 -28.95
N LEU A 633 -18.24 -3.67 -29.65
CA LEU A 633 -19.45 -3.57 -30.45
C LEU A 633 -19.09 -3.61 -31.94
N GLN A 634 -19.75 -4.49 -32.68
CA GLN A 634 -19.61 -4.58 -34.14
C GLN A 634 -20.97 -4.44 -34.83
N PHE A 635 -20.98 -3.72 -35.95
CA PHE A 635 -22.13 -3.58 -36.83
C PHE A 635 -21.71 -3.96 -38.24
N GLY A 636 -22.53 -4.75 -38.92
CA GLY A 636 -22.22 -5.20 -40.28
C GLY A 636 -23.44 -5.24 -41.18
N TYR A 637 -23.16 -5.10 -42.47
CA TYR A 637 -24.13 -5.22 -43.55
C TYR A 637 -23.51 -6.05 -44.67
N GLY A 638 -24.25 -7.01 -45.20
CA GLY A 638 -23.72 -7.95 -46.18
C GLY A 638 -24.78 -8.59 -47.06
N VAL A 639 -24.30 -9.50 -47.91
CA VAL A 639 -25.07 -10.26 -48.88
C VAL A 639 -24.89 -11.76 -48.62
N ASN A 640 -25.98 -12.47 -48.39
CA ASN A 640 -26.08 -13.92 -48.41
C ASN A 640 -25.88 -14.40 -49.84
N LEU A 641 -24.83 -15.20 -50.06
CA LEU A 641 -24.47 -15.71 -51.38
C LEU A 641 -25.41 -16.81 -51.90
N HIS A 642 -26.32 -17.30 -51.05
CA HIS A 642 -27.20 -18.44 -51.34
C HIS A 642 -28.69 -18.06 -51.43
N ALA A 643 -29.09 -16.89 -50.91
CA ALA A 643 -30.47 -16.41 -50.96
C ALA A 643 -30.78 -15.77 -52.33
N LYS A 644 -31.90 -16.17 -52.95
CA LYS A 644 -32.33 -15.65 -54.26
C LYS A 644 -33.18 -14.39 -54.17
N ASP A 645 -34.06 -14.31 -53.18
CA ASP A 645 -35.11 -13.28 -53.14
C ASP A 645 -34.76 -12.11 -52.20
N THR A 646 -34.10 -12.37 -51.07
CA THR A 646 -33.67 -11.35 -50.11
C THR A 646 -32.19 -11.54 -49.75
N PRO A 647 -31.27 -11.18 -50.65
CA PRO A 647 -29.86 -11.49 -50.47
C PRO A 647 -29.22 -10.66 -49.37
N THR A 648 -29.81 -9.57 -48.87
CA THR A 648 -29.13 -8.67 -47.92
C THR A 648 -29.43 -9.02 -46.46
N TYR A 649 -28.43 -8.86 -45.57
CA TYR A 649 -28.60 -8.96 -44.12
C TYR A 649 -27.85 -7.84 -43.40
N TRP A 650 -28.26 -7.58 -42.15
CA TRP A 650 -27.52 -6.74 -41.23
C TRP A 650 -27.41 -7.43 -39.87
N TYR A 651 -26.37 -7.07 -39.11
CA TYR A 651 -26.17 -7.57 -37.77
C TYR A 651 -25.61 -6.51 -36.83
N PHE A 652 -25.83 -6.74 -35.54
CA PHE A 652 -25.01 -6.19 -34.47
C PHE A 652 -24.35 -7.34 -33.71
N GLY A 653 -23.23 -7.13 -33.04
CA GLY A 653 -22.57 -8.22 -32.34
C GLY A 653 -21.63 -7.76 -31.25
N LEU A 654 -21.16 -8.74 -30.48
CA LEU A 654 -20.19 -8.55 -29.42
C LEU A 654 -18.88 -9.24 -29.76
N GLY A 655 -17.76 -8.53 -29.60
CA GLY A 655 -16.41 -9.08 -29.75
C GLY A 655 -16.03 -9.99 -28.57
N VAL A 656 -16.64 -11.18 -28.50
CA VAL A 656 -16.50 -12.09 -27.35
C VAL A 656 -15.03 -12.51 -27.12
N LEU A 657 -14.26 -12.73 -28.18
CA LEU A 657 -12.84 -13.12 -28.04
C LEU A 657 -11.97 -12.02 -27.45
N ASP A 658 -12.15 -10.77 -27.84
CA ASP A 658 -11.38 -9.64 -27.29
C ASP A 658 -11.74 -9.41 -25.82
N ILE A 659 -13.01 -9.62 -25.44
CA ILE A 659 -13.44 -9.58 -24.03
C ILE A 659 -12.77 -10.71 -23.24
N LEU A 660 -12.87 -11.96 -23.70
CA LEU A 660 -12.28 -13.12 -23.02
C LEU A 660 -10.74 -13.04 -22.93
N GLN A 661 -10.06 -12.51 -23.95
CA GLN A 661 -8.62 -12.31 -23.93
C GLN A 661 -8.19 -11.19 -22.98
N LYS A 662 -8.93 -10.08 -22.93
CA LYS A 662 -8.68 -8.99 -21.97
C LYS A 662 -8.90 -9.45 -20.53
N VAL A 663 -9.92 -10.27 -20.28
CA VAL A 663 -10.20 -10.89 -18.97
C VAL A 663 -9.11 -11.89 -18.57
N ARG A 664 -8.50 -12.62 -19.53
CA ARG A 664 -7.47 -13.62 -19.24
C ARG A 664 -6.04 -13.04 -19.09
N GLY A 665 -5.81 -11.84 -19.62
CA GLY A 665 -4.48 -11.21 -19.68
C GLY A 665 -4.22 -10.15 -18.60
N GLN A 666 -5.20 -9.88 -17.74
CA GLN A 666 -5.05 -9.16 -16.48
C GLN A 666 -4.91 -10.18 -15.36
#